data_AF-A0AA88XH27-F1
#
_entry.id   AF-A0AA88XH27-F1
#
_cell.length_a   1.000
_cell.length_b   1.000
_cell.length_c   1.000
_cell.angle_alpha   90.00
_cell.angle_beta   90.00
_cell.angle_gamma   90.00
#
_symmetry.space_group_name_H-M   'P 1'
#
loop_
_entity.id
_entity.type
_entity.pdbx_description
1 polymer ?
#
loop_
_entity_poly.entity_id
_entity_poly.type
_entity_poly.pdbx_seq_one_letter_code
_entity_poly.pdbx_strand_id
1 'polypeptide(L)'
;MLKDLDLPSLATRRQQQHLIFFYKVVEGMIPVIPPEDYIQPHRTKGPIRAKKFDNFLSTNLVSNQERLNSRTVIVPPSKTDQFRNSLFMRTSRLLRAGNLKSSRPGWIINATNVPSPRRLKALPGICDVYVGYTVGNAVIPSGLVPDGITNIDMSEQASTELSGMDSPPPIPQVTEQQKELAANALQDFEKKQYGSCCNVMHKLIVQRGTDPKVIHNKAIAEFYQSGFLTNEEFRASLAKICDMAHVNIDNSESLEDVDHSVIYYNQAVILYHLRQYKAACNILEKLFQFIEPLEEALAKKLISLLVELYLCTYQPEKALGMLNYAEKTILNGGKSSGEKGDKEDKEDHDDMLKSKLSLYKTRCLMMMKSMKSCKREIKALMNTQATNLSVIYLKSNFEYLRGNHRKAMKMLGSAPSSQVFTEMGECLPVMYNNNLGCIHFHLRKHHLGAFHFRRALQENENALRDIKRGAEHNKNLSGTPLQSIGMSRHFELLYNMGIQLLHCGKALAAFDCLIEAVQVFKTNPRLWLRLAECCIMANRENNDDDRKLEKRLEVIQGSDGSGIHRKLRLGPGVRQDKTSPGTPAIPAATHEFAALCLKNALLILPDDPGGEDSQQQEGDDSSKLPEILLVAAPPGNPMRATEVASLRCSILAASAYVSLCLNDYTLALQHADKLLKQPKLTGAQKYLGHLYMAEALVALDRIADGIQHLNPDLVTDVATMLPEQKVDPDKSDKGDKLDKSDKEDQPEAKGCLYPWSPKDPMRAKAIMQYNLATAHAVRGEYDKAVQNLGESSGIIGTPLPAQMYFLKLYLDLIEGRRKMAQIVIKDHFGHVTPNRFVEMKMGSKTGMPRNDNGMP
;
A
#
# COMPACT_ATOMS: atom_id res chain seq x y z
N MET A 1 21.76 6.29 -50.85
CA MET A 1 21.22 7.62 -50.47
C MET A 1 21.22 7.87 -48.96
N LEU A 2 20.51 7.12 -48.11
CA LEU A 2 20.50 7.39 -46.65
C LEU A 2 21.76 6.92 -45.89
N LYS A 3 22.46 5.90 -46.40
CA LYS A 3 23.76 5.44 -45.86
C LYS A 3 24.93 6.36 -46.24
N ASP A 4 24.81 7.07 -47.36
CA ASP A 4 25.87 7.95 -47.88
C ASP A 4 25.88 9.33 -47.20
N LEU A 5 24.87 9.61 -46.37
CA LEU A 5 24.70 10.87 -45.64
C LEU A 5 24.98 10.73 -44.13
N ASP A 6 25.44 9.56 -43.67
CA ASP A 6 25.75 9.24 -42.27
C ASP A 6 24.64 9.60 -41.26
N LEU A 7 23.38 9.56 -41.72
CA LEU A 7 22.23 9.89 -40.88
C LEU A 7 21.73 8.65 -40.13
N PRO A 8 21.32 8.77 -38.85
CA PRO A 8 20.80 7.66 -38.06
C PRO A 8 19.60 6.99 -38.72
N SER A 9 19.23 5.78 -38.30
CA SER A 9 18.04 5.11 -38.83
C SER A 9 16.78 5.97 -38.65
N LEU A 10 15.77 5.79 -39.51
CA LEU A 10 14.48 6.51 -39.39
C LEU A 10 13.83 6.28 -38.02
N ALA A 11 14.02 5.09 -37.44
CA ALA A 11 13.55 4.76 -36.10
C ALA A 11 14.28 5.57 -35.03
N THR A 12 15.61 5.67 -35.11
CA THR A 12 16.45 6.46 -34.19
C THR A 12 16.12 7.95 -34.27
N ARG A 13 15.93 8.49 -35.49
CA ARG A 13 15.52 9.88 -35.68
C ARG A 13 14.13 10.17 -35.10
N ARG A 14 13.18 9.24 -35.25
CA ARG A 14 11.83 9.36 -34.64
C ARG A 14 11.88 9.29 -33.12
N GLN A 15 12.72 8.42 -32.56
CA GLN A 15 12.92 8.30 -31.13
C GLN A 15 13.54 9.58 -30.55
N GLN A 16 14.58 10.12 -31.18
CA GLN A 16 15.18 11.38 -30.79
C GLN A 16 14.19 12.55 -30.90
N GLN A 17 13.38 12.61 -31.97
CA GLN A 17 12.33 13.62 -32.10
C GLN A 17 11.28 13.52 -31.00
N HIS A 18 10.87 12.31 -30.59
CA HIS A 18 9.95 12.12 -29.47
C HIS A 18 10.57 12.54 -28.14
N LEU A 19 11.82 12.19 -27.88
CA LEU A 19 12.52 12.58 -26.65
C LEU A 19 12.72 14.09 -26.57
N ILE A 20 13.12 14.74 -27.67
CA ILE A 20 13.25 16.20 -27.75
C ILE A 20 11.89 16.88 -27.55
N PHE A 21 10.81 16.31 -28.10
CA PHE A 21 9.46 16.84 -27.90
C PHE A 21 9.01 16.68 -26.43
N PHE A 22 9.23 15.53 -25.80
CA PHE A 22 8.90 15.31 -24.38
C PHE A 22 9.71 16.23 -23.47
N TYR A 23 11.00 16.41 -23.74
CA TYR A 23 11.85 17.36 -23.03
C TYR A 23 11.26 18.78 -23.09
N LYS A 24 10.86 19.24 -24.29
CA LYS A 24 10.23 20.56 -24.45
C LYS A 24 8.87 20.70 -23.74
N VAL A 25 8.14 19.60 -23.55
CA VAL A 25 6.88 19.61 -22.77
C VAL A 25 7.17 19.68 -21.27
N VAL A 26 8.14 18.92 -20.77
CA VAL A 26 8.53 18.89 -19.34
C VAL A 26 9.13 20.23 -18.91
N GLU A 27 9.95 20.83 -19.77
CA GLU A 27 10.59 22.14 -19.53
C GLU A 27 9.65 23.33 -19.82
N GLY A 28 8.36 23.10 -20.07
CA GLY A 28 7.38 24.17 -20.32
C GLY A 28 7.63 24.99 -21.59
N MET A 29 8.52 24.55 -22.49
CA MET A 29 8.88 25.24 -23.73
C MET A 29 7.81 25.12 -24.84
N ILE A 30 6.74 24.35 -24.59
CA ILE A 30 5.57 24.25 -25.46
C ILE A 30 4.35 24.78 -24.69
N PRO A 31 3.71 25.87 -25.14
CA PRO A 31 2.59 26.46 -24.43
C PRO A 31 1.41 25.47 -24.36
N VAL A 32 0.88 25.29 -23.15
CA VAL A 32 -0.34 24.52 -22.93
C VAL A 32 -1.51 25.31 -23.50
N ILE A 33 -2.20 24.74 -24.48
CA ILE A 33 -3.38 25.38 -25.09
C ILE A 33 -4.60 25.03 -24.22
N PRO A 34 -5.33 26.03 -23.67
CA PRO A 34 -6.52 25.78 -22.86
C PRO A 34 -7.57 25.01 -23.67
N PRO A 35 -8.12 23.89 -23.16
CA PRO A 35 -9.12 23.10 -23.89
C PRO A 35 -10.40 23.88 -24.18
N GLU A 36 -10.77 24.81 -23.30
CA GLU A 36 -11.99 25.62 -23.39
C GLU A 36 -12.05 26.50 -24.64
N ASP A 37 -10.90 26.94 -25.14
CA ASP A 37 -10.79 27.87 -26.28
C ASP A 37 -11.03 27.18 -27.63
N TYR A 38 -11.01 25.84 -27.69
CA TYR A 38 -10.98 25.08 -28.96
C TYR A 38 -11.95 23.90 -29.03
N ILE A 39 -12.70 23.63 -27.96
CA ILE A 39 -13.71 22.58 -27.86
C ILE A 39 -15.09 23.23 -28.03
N GLN A 40 -15.69 23.10 -29.22
CA GLN A 40 -17.05 23.60 -29.45
C GLN A 40 -18.09 22.54 -29.03
N PRO A 41 -19.00 22.85 -28.09
CA PRO A 41 -20.08 21.96 -27.73
C PRO A 41 -21.06 21.82 -28.90
N HIS A 42 -21.39 20.58 -29.28
CA HIS A 42 -22.35 20.31 -30.35
C HIS A 42 -23.71 19.94 -29.76
N ARG A 43 -24.77 20.65 -30.18
CA ARG A 43 -26.15 20.28 -29.81
C ARG A 43 -26.59 19.06 -30.61
N THR A 44 -27.03 18.01 -29.91
CA THR A 44 -27.64 16.83 -30.53
C THR A 44 -28.98 17.21 -31.18
N LYS A 45 -29.20 16.78 -32.43
CA LYS A 45 -30.51 16.87 -33.10
C LYS A 45 -31.44 15.81 -32.49
N GLY A 46 -31.98 16.08 -31.31
CA GLY A 46 -32.98 15.27 -30.63
C GLY A 46 -32.75 15.16 -29.11
N PRO A 47 -33.82 15.09 -28.29
CA PRO A 47 -33.70 14.92 -26.85
C PRO A 47 -33.23 13.49 -26.53
N ILE A 48 -32.04 13.34 -25.97
CA ILE A 48 -31.60 12.08 -25.38
C ILE A 48 -32.41 11.89 -24.09
N ARG A 49 -33.43 11.03 -24.12
CA ARG A 49 -34.07 10.57 -22.89
C ARG A 49 -33.02 9.83 -22.06
N ALA A 50 -32.61 10.42 -20.94
CA ALA A 50 -31.83 9.73 -19.94
C ALA A 50 -32.62 8.49 -19.49
N LYS A 51 -32.19 7.30 -19.92
CA LYS A 51 -32.69 6.07 -19.31
C LYS A 51 -32.12 6.05 -17.90
N LYS A 52 -32.98 6.06 -16.89
CA LYS A 52 -32.61 5.76 -15.50
C LYS A 52 -32.00 4.35 -15.48
N PHE A 53 -30.67 4.27 -15.47
CA PHE A 53 -29.89 3.09 -15.12
C PHE A 53 -28.99 3.50 -13.97
N ASP A 54 -29.16 2.85 -12.82
CA ASP A 54 -28.57 3.25 -11.53
C ASP A 54 -27.03 3.10 -11.41
N ASN A 55 -26.27 2.94 -12.50
CA ASN A 55 -24.83 2.63 -12.43
C ASN A 55 -23.94 3.33 -13.48
N PHE A 56 -24.33 4.50 -14.00
CA PHE A 56 -23.53 5.20 -15.04
C PHE A 56 -22.61 6.33 -14.53
N LEU A 57 -22.54 6.55 -13.21
CA LEU A 57 -21.57 7.45 -12.60
C LEU A 57 -20.29 6.67 -12.25
N SER A 58 -19.30 6.73 -13.14
CA SER A 58 -17.92 6.43 -12.78
C SER A 58 -17.35 7.67 -12.09
N THR A 59 -17.39 7.69 -10.76
CA THR A 59 -16.54 8.58 -9.98
C THR A 59 -15.17 7.93 -9.86
N ASN A 60 -14.17 8.55 -10.50
CA ASN A 60 -12.79 8.21 -10.18
C ASN A 60 -12.50 8.81 -8.80
N LEU A 61 -12.49 7.95 -7.79
CA LEU A 61 -12.28 8.32 -6.38
C LEU A 61 -10.92 8.98 -6.11
N VAL A 62 -9.96 8.84 -7.03
CA VAL A 62 -8.58 9.37 -6.90
C VAL A 62 -8.46 10.81 -7.44
N SER A 63 -9.23 11.15 -8.48
CA SER A 63 -9.16 12.48 -9.13
C SER A 63 -10.40 13.36 -8.89
N ASN A 64 -11.43 12.83 -8.23
CA ASN A 64 -12.72 13.48 -7.98
C ASN A 64 -13.39 14.06 -9.25
N GLN A 65 -13.06 13.54 -10.44
CA GLN A 65 -13.69 13.96 -11.69
C GLN A 65 -14.97 13.18 -11.96
N GLU A 66 -16.10 13.89 -12.02
CA GLU A 66 -17.37 13.37 -12.52
C GLU A 66 -17.42 13.54 -14.05
N ARG A 67 -17.39 12.43 -14.80
CA ARG A 67 -17.59 12.49 -16.26
C ARG A 67 -19.04 12.17 -16.61
N LEU A 68 -19.86 13.21 -16.74
CA LEU A 68 -21.13 13.14 -17.46
C LEU A 68 -20.83 13.11 -18.97
N ASN A 69 -20.86 11.93 -19.59
CA ASN A 69 -20.84 11.77 -21.04
C ASN A 69 -22.16 12.23 -21.70
N SER A 70 -22.70 13.39 -21.30
CA SER A 70 -23.92 13.98 -21.89
C SER A 70 -23.61 15.04 -22.95
N ARG A 71 -22.35 15.48 -23.08
CA ARG A 71 -21.95 16.51 -24.04
C ARG A 71 -21.13 15.91 -25.18
N THR A 72 -21.68 15.97 -26.40
CA THR A 72 -20.93 15.67 -27.63
C THR A 72 -20.13 16.90 -28.02
N VAL A 73 -18.84 16.71 -28.29
CA VAL A 73 -17.91 17.77 -28.70
C VAL A 73 -17.51 17.56 -30.15
N ILE A 74 -17.45 18.63 -30.95
CA ILE A 74 -16.79 18.58 -32.27
C ILE A 74 -15.30 18.86 -32.08
N VAL A 75 -14.49 17.88 -32.47
CA VAL A 75 -13.03 18.00 -32.49
C VAL A 75 -12.62 18.52 -33.89
N PRO A 76 -11.92 19.67 -33.99
CA PRO A 76 -11.49 20.23 -35.27
C PRO A 76 -10.59 19.29 -36.10
N PRO A 77 -10.41 19.49 -37.42
CA PRO A 77 -9.50 18.68 -38.21
C PRO A 77 -8.04 18.89 -37.80
N SER A 78 -7.31 17.82 -37.49
CA SER A 78 -5.90 17.87 -37.05
C SER A 78 -4.88 18.31 -38.12
N LYS A 79 -5.34 18.78 -39.28
CA LYS A 79 -4.52 19.08 -40.46
C LYS A 79 -4.31 20.58 -40.70
N THR A 80 -4.97 21.46 -39.95
CA THR A 80 -4.72 22.91 -40.05
C THR A 80 -3.38 23.26 -39.38
N ASP A 81 -2.70 24.28 -39.89
CA ASP A 81 -1.36 24.67 -39.39
C ASP A 81 -1.35 25.01 -37.89
N GLN A 82 -2.47 25.54 -37.39
CA GLN A 82 -2.68 25.83 -35.97
C GLN A 82 -2.66 24.60 -35.05
N PHE A 83 -3.08 23.41 -35.54
CA PHE A 83 -3.23 22.20 -34.71
C PHE A 83 -2.28 21.07 -35.10
N ARG A 84 -1.42 21.29 -36.11
CA ARG A 84 -0.49 20.29 -36.66
C ARG A 84 0.44 19.68 -35.60
N ASN A 85 0.75 20.44 -34.54
CA ASN A 85 1.65 20.04 -33.45
C ASN A 85 0.94 19.87 -32.09
N SER A 86 -0.39 19.98 -32.02
CA SER A 86 -1.13 19.83 -30.77
C SER A 86 -1.22 18.37 -30.32
N LEU A 87 -0.75 18.09 -29.09
CA LEU A 87 -0.76 16.77 -28.46
C LEU A 87 -2.20 16.23 -28.29
N PHE A 88 -3.11 17.10 -27.85
CA PHE A 88 -4.52 16.79 -27.58
C PHE A 88 -5.27 16.27 -28.83
N MET A 89 -4.94 16.83 -30.00
CA MET A 89 -5.58 16.47 -31.27
C MET A 89 -5.03 15.17 -31.87
N ARG A 90 -3.79 14.81 -31.55
CA ARG A 90 -3.18 13.55 -31.99
C ARG A 90 -3.62 12.36 -31.13
N THR A 91 -3.83 12.56 -29.82
CA THR A 91 -4.28 11.51 -28.89
C THR A 91 -5.79 11.25 -28.96
N SER A 92 -6.62 12.26 -29.23
CA SER A 92 -8.08 12.09 -29.40
C SER A 92 -8.47 11.22 -30.61
N ARG A 93 -7.63 11.15 -31.65
CA ARG A 93 -7.83 10.21 -32.79
C ARG A 93 -7.65 8.74 -32.41
N LEU A 94 -6.77 8.43 -31.46
CA LEU A 94 -6.57 7.05 -30.96
C LEU A 94 -7.79 6.56 -30.16
N LEU A 95 -8.45 7.46 -29.43
CA LEU A 95 -9.69 7.15 -28.70
C LEU A 95 -10.89 6.88 -29.63
N ARG A 96 -10.95 7.51 -30.82
CA ARG A 96 -12.00 7.22 -31.82
C ARG A 96 -11.88 5.81 -32.43
N ALA A 97 -10.68 5.25 -32.50
CA ALA A 97 -10.46 3.90 -33.03
C ALA A 97 -10.92 2.80 -32.05
N GLY A 98 -11.05 3.10 -30.75
CA GLY A 98 -11.52 2.16 -29.72
C GLY A 98 -13.04 2.00 -29.61
N ASN A 99 -13.84 2.82 -30.30
CA ASN A 99 -15.30 2.89 -30.13
C ASN A 99 -16.12 2.41 -31.35
N LEU A 100 -15.66 1.37 -32.05
CA LEU A 100 -16.41 0.73 -33.13
C LEU A 100 -16.71 -0.75 -32.82
N LYS A 101 -17.92 -0.99 -32.30
CA LYS A 101 -18.83 -2.13 -32.59
C LYS A 101 -20.14 -1.88 -31.81
N SER A 102 -21.24 -1.49 -32.47
CA SER A 102 -22.24 -2.45 -32.93
C SER A 102 -23.02 -1.99 -34.19
N SER A 103 -23.32 -2.98 -35.05
CA SER A 103 -24.11 -3.00 -36.30
C SER A 103 -23.45 -2.52 -37.63
N ARG A 104 -23.44 -3.43 -38.64
CA ARG A 104 -22.78 -3.43 -39.98
C ARG A 104 -23.67 -2.79 -41.09
N PRO A 105 -23.33 -2.70 -42.43
CA PRO A 105 -22.17 -3.22 -43.22
C PRO A 105 -21.52 -2.26 -44.28
N GLY A 106 -20.38 -2.69 -44.85
CA GLY A 106 -19.63 -2.07 -45.98
C GLY A 106 -18.68 -0.97 -45.50
N TRP A 107 -17.36 -1.01 -45.68
CA TRP A 107 -16.59 -1.11 -46.91
C TRP A 107 -15.26 -1.86 -46.67
N ILE A 108 -14.82 -2.59 -47.69
CA ILE A 108 -13.50 -3.23 -47.81
C ILE A 108 -12.50 -2.17 -48.26
N ILE A 109 -11.35 -1.98 -47.58
CA ILE A 109 -10.07 -1.68 -48.23
C ILE A 109 -8.93 -2.40 -47.49
N ASN A 110 -8.07 -3.01 -48.31
CA ASN A 110 -7.07 -4.04 -48.06
C ASN A 110 -5.98 -3.74 -47.03
N ALA A 111 -5.64 -4.78 -46.27
CA ALA A 111 -4.30 -4.98 -45.73
C ALA A 111 -3.36 -5.41 -46.88
N THR A 112 -2.26 -4.68 -47.11
CA THR A 112 -1.06 -5.22 -47.76
C THR A 112 0.18 -4.48 -47.25
N ASN A 113 1.25 -5.24 -47.04
CA ASN A 113 2.59 -4.87 -46.57
C ASN A 113 2.84 -4.77 -45.05
N VAL A 114 2.59 -5.89 -44.38
CA VAL A 114 3.41 -6.35 -43.26
C VAL A 114 4.43 -7.35 -43.81
N PRO A 115 5.75 -7.14 -43.68
CA PRO A 115 6.68 -8.26 -43.68
C PRO A 115 6.66 -8.90 -42.28
N SER A 116 6.46 -10.21 -42.29
CA SER A 116 6.45 -11.09 -41.13
C SER A 116 7.85 -11.23 -40.47
N PRO A 117 7.92 -11.66 -39.20
CA PRO A 117 9.13 -11.63 -38.40
C PRO A 117 10.01 -12.84 -38.71
N ARG A 118 11.31 -12.62 -38.98
CA ARG A 118 12.31 -13.68 -38.99
C ARG A 118 13.55 -13.26 -38.21
N ARG A 119 13.80 -14.02 -37.14
CA ARG A 119 15.08 -14.32 -36.47
C ARG A 119 15.94 -13.14 -36.01
N LEU A 120 15.93 -12.90 -34.70
CA LEU A 120 17.10 -12.54 -33.88
C LEU A 120 16.93 -13.34 -32.57
N LYS A 121 17.35 -14.61 -32.53
CA LYS A 121 18.60 -15.08 -31.88
C LYS A 121 19.21 -14.08 -30.89
N ALA A 122 19.28 -14.54 -29.65
CA ALA A 122 19.97 -13.92 -28.53
C ALA A 122 21.39 -13.48 -28.87
N LEU A 123 21.79 -12.32 -28.35
CA LEU A 123 23.16 -12.05 -27.93
C LEU A 123 23.13 -11.36 -26.55
N PRO A 124 24.07 -11.69 -25.65
CA PRO A 124 24.09 -11.29 -24.26
C PRO A 124 24.76 -9.93 -24.05
N GLY A 125 24.40 -9.28 -22.94
CA GLY A 125 25.16 -8.17 -22.36
C GLY A 125 24.64 -6.78 -22.73
N ILE A 126 23.68 -6.29 -21.95
CA ILE A 126 23.76 -4.97 -21.28
C ILE A 126 23.04 -5.15 -19.94
N CYS A 127 23.83 -5.35 -18.88
CA CYS A 127 23.41 -5.15 -17.50
C CYS A 127 23.38 -3.65 -17.18
N ASP A 128 22.58 -3.32 -16.16
CA ASP A 128 22.67 -2.12 -15.32
C ASP A 128 22.10 -0.79 -15.84
N VAL A 129 20.80 -0.62 -15.62
CA VAL A 129 20.30 0.64 -15.02
C VAL A 129 19.44 0.25 -13.82
N TYR A 130 20.11 0.08 -12.68
CA TYR A 130 19.45 -0.03 -11.38
C TYR A 130 18.87 1.34 -11.01
N VAL A 131 17.56 1.35 -10.78
CA VAL A 131 16.89 2.32 -9.92
C VAL A 131 17.18 1.89 -8.49
N GLY A 132 17.95 2.68 -7.74
CA GLY A 132 18.24 2.43 -6.34
C GLY A 132 18.85 3.65 -5.68
N TYR A 133 18.10 4.32 -4.81
CA TYR A 133 18.66 5.21 -3.79
C TYR A 133 18.40 4.57 -2.43
N THR A 134 19.45 3.99 -1.85
CA THR A 134 19.61 3.82 -0.39
C THR A 134 21.09 3.96 0.00
N VAL A 135 21.34 5.02 0.78
CA VAL A 135 22.33 5.30 1.84
C VAL A 135 23.56 4.39 2.02
N GLY A 136 24.76 5.00 2.10
CA GLY A 136 25.94 4.44 2.77
C GLY A 136 27.28 5.08 2.35
N ASN A 137 27.97 5.70 3.31
CA ASN A 137 29.27 6.39 3.21
C ASN A 137 30.37 5.62 2.45
N ALA A 138 31.09 6.29 1.53
CA ALA A 138 32.51 6.05 1.27
C ALA A 138 33.13 7.18 0.43
N VAL A 139 34.26 7.68 0.90
CA VAL A 139 35.15 8.71 0.33
C VAL A 139 35.71 8.27 -1.04
N ILE A 140 35.68 9.13 -2.06
CA ILE A 140 36.46 8.95 -3.31
C ILE A 140 37.02 10.32 -3.79
N PRO A 141 38.24 10.34 -4.37
CA PRO A 141 39.14 11.47 -4.40
C PRO A 141 38.97 12.44 -5.57
N SER A 142 39.67 13.56 -5.42
CA SER A 142 40.00 14.62 -6.38
C SER A 142 40.27 14.14 -7.81
N GLY A 143 39.75 14.87 -8.80
CA GLY A 143 40.36 14.95 -10.13
C GLY A 143 39.43 15.16 -11.31
N LEU A 144 39.50 16.39 -11.87
CA LEU A 144 39.33 16.74 -13.29
C LEU A 144 37.90 16.82 -13.86
N VAL A 145 37.36 18.05 -13.84
CA VAL A 145 36.36 18.56 -14.79
C VAL A 145 37.07 19.47 -15.80
N PRO A 146 36.77 19.40 -17.12
CA PRO A 146 37.07 20.47 -18.06
C PRO A 146 35.84 21.34 -18.37
N ASP A 147 35.98 22.61 -17.99
CA ASP A 147 35.53 23.91 -18.52
C ASP A 147 34.34 24.09 -19.50
N GLY A 148 33.47 25.02 -19.10
CA GLY A 148 32.91 26.11 -19.93
C GLY A 148 31.45 25.93 -20.40
N ILE A 149 30.49 26.86 -20.21
CA ILE A 149 30.53 28.32 -20.01
C ILE A 149 29.19 28.79 -19.37
N THR A 150 29.33 29.52 -18.27
CA THR A 150 28.60 30.69 -17.74
C THR A 150 27.11 30.63 -17.38
N ASN A 151 26.84 30.68 -16.07
CA ASN A 151 25.85 31.58 -15.47
C ASN A 151 26.57 32.57 -14.54
N ILE A 152 26.08 33.80 -14.55
CA ILE A 152 26.63 34.98 -13.88
C ILE A 152 26.35 34.89 -12.39
N ASP A 153 27.42 34.88 -11.59
CA ASP A 153 27.38 35.04 -10.14
C ASP A 153 27.99 36.40 -9.80
N MET A 154 27.25 37.22 -9.05
CA MET A 154 27.76 38.44 -8.43
C MET A 154 27.80 38.20 -6.92
N SER A 155 28.77 37.42 -6.46
CA SER A 155 29.24 37.45 -5.07
C SER A 155 30.59 36.75 -4.93
N GLU A 156 31.65 37.36 -5.44
CA GLU A 156 33.01 37.01 -5.01
C GLU A 156 33.96 38.21 -5.12
N GLN A 157 33.77 39.17 -4.22
CA GLN A 157 34.81 40.11 -3.80
C GLN A 157 34.60 40.43 -2.31
N ALA A 158 34.98 39.51 -1.42
CA ALA A 158 35.34 39.79 -0.03
C ALA A 158 35.72 38.48 0.70
N SER A 159 36.82 37.85 0.29
CA SER A 159 37.42 36.73 1.03
C SER A 159 38.93 36.70 0.80
N THR A 160 39.58 37.81 1.10
CA THR A 160 41.03 37.85 1.32
C THR A 160 41.35 38.95 2.32
N GLU A 161 40.90 38.77 3.56
CA GLU A 161 41.39 39.41 4.78
C GLU A 161 40.46 38.96 5.91
N LEU A 162 40.85 37.93 6.67
CA LEU A 162 40.41 37.63 8.05
C LEU A 162 41.00 36.29 8.51
N SER A 163 42.32 36.16 8.43
CA SER A 163 43.07 35.29 9.33
C SER A 163 43.41 36.12 10.57
N GLY A 164 42.48 36.15 11.53
CA GLY A 164 42.62 36.92 12.76
C GLY A 164 41.29 37.56 13.14
N MET A 165 40.43 36.80 13.80
CA MET A 165 39.36 37.38 14.59
C MET A 165 39.20 36.55 15.87
N ASP A 166 39.36 37.28 16.96
CA ASP A 166 39.16 36.89 18.34
C ASP A 166 37.83 36.17 18.57
N SER A 167 37.78 35.41 19.66
CA SER A 167 36.54 34.95 20.30
C SER A 167 35.42 35.99 20.22
N PRO A 168 34.15 35.59 19.96
CA PRO A 168 33.04 36.53 19.87
C PRO A 168 33.00 37.44 21.10
N PRO A 169 32.63 38.72 20.94
CA PRO A 169 32.61 39.65 22.06
C PRO A 169 31.74 39.06 23.18
N PRO A 170 32.20 39.07 24.44
CA PRO A 170 31.43 38.53 25.54
C PRO A 170 30.07 39.24 25.59
N ILE A 171 29.00 38.46 25.72
CA ILE A 171 27.64 38.99 25.84
C ILE A 171 27.65 40.01 26.99
N PRO A 172 27.21 41.27 26.77
CA PRO A 172 27.25 42.31 27.80
C PRO A 172 26.50 41.86 29.06
N GLN A 173 27.01 42.23 30.24
CA GLN A 173 26.34 41.95 31.51
C GLN A 173 24.91 42.51 31.52
N VAL A 174 23.95 41.68 31.93
CA VAL A 174 22.53 42.02 31.90
C VAL A 174 22.24 43.11 32.94
N THR A 175 21.73 44.25 32.47
CA THR A 175 21.32 45.37 33.34
C THR A 175 20.02 45.04 34.09
N GLU A 176 19.80 45.66 35.26
CA GLU A 176 18.55 45.49 36.02
C GLU A 176 17.31 45.87 35.19
N GLN A 177 17.41 46.91 34.37
CA GLN A 177 16.33 47.31 33.45
C GLN A 177 16.00 46.22 32.42
N GLN A 178 17.01 45.50 31.90
CA GLN A 178 16.80 44.38 30.98
C GLN A 178 16.18 43.16 31.68
N LYS A 179 16.55 42.89 32.94
CA LYS A 179 15.93 41.83 33.75
C LYS A 179 14.45 42.13 34.02
N GLU A 180 14.14 43.37 34.36
CA GLU A 180 12.76 43.80 34.58
C GLU A 180 11.91 43.68 33.30
N LEU A 181 12.46 44.08 32.14
CA LEU A 181 11.80 43.87 30.84
C LEU A 181 11.57 42.39 30.53
N ALA A 182 12.55 41.52 30.81
CA ALA A 182 12.40 40.08 30.60
C ALA A 182 11.36 39.46 31.55
N ALA A 183 11.33 39.87 32.82
CA ALA A 183 10.35 39.43 33.81
C ALA A 183 8.91 39.88 33.43
N ASN A 184 8.76 41.12 32.96
CA ASN A 184 7.48 41.63 32.45
C ASN A 184 7.01 40.84 31.21
N ALA A 185 7.92 40.54 30.28
CA ALA A 185 7.59 39.74 29.11
C ALA A 185 7.15 38.31 29.49
N LEU A 186 7.82 37.68 30.47
CA LEU A 186 7.44 36.38 30.99
C LEU A 186 6.05 36.42 31.64
N GLN A 187 5.78 37.43 32.48
CA GLN A 187 4.48 37.59 33.13
C GLN A 187 3.34 37.78 32.12
N ASP A 188 3.56 38.59 31.08
CA ASP A 188 2.60 38.78 29.99
C ASP A 188 2.37 37.47 29.22
N PHE A 189 3.43 36.69 29.01
CA PHE A 189 3.35 35.39 28.35
C PHE A 189 2.54 34.37 29.16
N GLU A 190 2.79 34.26 30.47
CA GLU A 190 2.06 33.38 31.39
C GLU A 190 0.57 33.75 31.48
N LYS A 191 0.25 35.04 31.44
CA LYS A 191 -1.14 35.55 31.38
C LYS A 191 -1.80 35.37 30.00
N LYS A 192 -1.11 34.76 29.02
CA LYS A 192 -1.55 34.58 27.62
C LYS A 192 -1.79 35.90 26.88
N GLN A 193 -1.18 37.00 27.32
CA GLN A 193 -1.24 38.32 26.70
C GLN A 193 -0.12 38.49 25.68
N TYR A 194 -0.13 37.66 24.62
CA TYR A 194 0.98 37.56 23.68
C TYR A 194 1.29 38.86 22.92
N GLY A 195 0.28 39.71 22.65
CA GLY A 195 0.51 41.01 22.02
C GLY A 195 1.30 41.98 22.90
N SER A 196 0.99 42.05 24.20
CA SER A 196 1.74 42.83 25.18
C SER A 196 3.17 42.28 25.33
N CYS A 197 3.30 40.95 25.43
CA CYS A 197 4.59 40.26 25.47
C CYS A 197 5.47 40.63 24.25
N CYS A 198 4.93 40.56 23.03
CA CYS A 198 5.67 40.91 21.81
C CYS A 198 6.15 42.37 21.80
N ASN A 199 5.36 43.31 22.34
CA ASN A 199 5.74 44.71 22.48
C ASN A 199 6.90 44.89 23.47
N VAL A 200 6.87 44.19 24.61
CA VAL A 200 7.96 44.20 25.60
C VAL A 200 9.23 43.55 25.02
N MET A 201 9.08 42.43 24.30
CA MET A 201 10.19 41.77 23.60
C MET A 201 10.82 42.64 22.51
N HIS A 202 10.04 43.47 21.80
CA HIS A 202 10.57 44.46 20.87
C HIS A 202 11.39 45.56 21.55
N LYS A 203 11.03 45.97 22.78
CA LYS A 203 11.86 46.91 23.54
C LYS A 203 13.18 46.25 23.98
N LEU A 204 13.12 44.98 24.36
CA LEU A 204 14.30 44.21 24.79
C LEU A 204 15.26 43.91 23.63
N ILE A 205 14.76 43.58 22.43
CA ILE A 205 15.61 43.30 21.26
C ILE A 205 16.36 44.54 20.76
N VAL A 206 15.78 45.74 20.91
CA VAL A 206 16.48 47.01 20.60
C VAL A 206 17.68 47.22 21.51
N GLN A 207 17.59 46.78 22.76
CA GLN A 207 18.66 46.90 23.75
C GLN A 207 19.67 45.73 23.70
N ARG A 208 19.28 44.57 23.16
CA ARG A 208 20.07 43.33 23.23
C ARG A 208 19.86 42.40 22.01
N GLY A 209 19.94 42.98 20.81
CA GLY A 209 19.60 42.31 19.55
C GLY A 209 20.60 41.26 19.06
N THR A 210 21.76 41.12 19.71
CA THR A 210 22.77 40.10 19.40
C THR A 210 22.64 38.82 20.23
N ASP A 211 21.77 38.82 21.25
CA ASP A 211 21.62 37.65 22.12
C ASP A 211 20.61 36.63 21.55
N PRO A 212 21.01 35.36 21.37
CA PRO A 212 20.17 34.33 20.76
C PRO A 212 18.94 33.97 21.60
N LYS A 213 18.99 34.06 22.94
CA LYS A 213 17.86 33.79 23.84
C LYS A 213 16.77 34.87 23.71
N VAL A 214 17.14 36.14 23.52
CA VAL A 214 16.16 37.24 23.30
C VAL A 214 15.43 37.06 21.97
N ILE A 215 16.16 36.71 20.91
CA ILE A 215 15.59 36.44 19.59
C ILE A 215 14.69 35.21 19.63
N HIS A 216 15.11 34.15 20.33
CA HIS A 216 14.33 32.93 20.52
C HIS A 216 13.01 33.19 21.24
N ASN A 217 13.05 33.86 22.39
CA ASN A 217 11.85 34.19 23.16
C ASN A 217 10.90 35.09 22.36
N LYS A 218 11.43 36.01 21.54
CA LYS A 218 10.63 36.85 20.65
C LYS A 218 9.91 35.98 19.61
N ALA A 219 10.65 35.10 18.93
CA ALA A 219 10.09 34.20 17.93
C ALA A 219 8.99 33.30 18.54
N ILE A 220 9.16 32.83 19.78
CA ILE A 220 8.13 32.08 20.50
C ILE A 220 6.90 32.97 20.77
N ALA A 221 7.09 34.18 21.31
CA ALA A 221 5.98 35.09 21.58
C ALA A 221 5.18 35.44 20.32
N GLU A 222 5.85 35.71 19.20
CA GLU A 222 5.23 35.99 17.90
C GLU A 222 4.48 34.75 17.37
N PHE A 223 5.06 33.55 17.56
CA PHE A 223 4.43 32.30 17.16
C PHE A 223 3.13 32.01 17.94
N TYR A 224 3.14 32.24 19.27
CA TYR A 224 1.94 32.14 20.11
C TYR A 224 0.92 33.25 19.79
N GLN A 225 1.36 34.48 19.54
CA GLN A 225 0.49 35.58 19.12
C GLN A 225 -0.23 35.26 17.81
N SER A 226 0.44 34.59 16.87
CA SER A 226 -0.16 34.17 15.60
C SER A 226 -1.18 33.04 15.75
N GLY A 227 -1.31 32.40 16.91
CA GLY A 227 -2.11 31.19 17.08
C GLY A 227 -1.51 29.97 16.37
N PHE A 228 -0.18 29.89 16.31
CA PHE A 228 0.57 28.83 15.61
C PHE A 228 0.34 28.77 14.09
N LEU A 229 0.11 29.93 13.47
CA LEU A 229 -0.11 30.04 12.03
C LEU A 229 1.20 30.36 11.27
N THR A 230 2.23 30.90 11.91
CA THR A 230 3.49 31.32 11.25
C THR A 230 4.60 30.26 11.31
N ASN A 231 4.28 29.01 10.95
CA ASN A 231 5.21 27.87 11.13
C ASN A 231 6.52 28.00 10.33
N GLU A 232 6.47 28.50 9.10
CA GLU A 232 7.65 28.67 8.25
C GLU A 232 8.57 29.79 8.76
N GLU A 233 7.99 30.91 9.19
CA GLU A 233 8.70 32.04 9.79
C GLU A 233 9.36 31.66 11.12
N PHE A 234 8.63 30.91 11.96
CA PHE A 234 9.18 30.39 13.21
C PHE A 234 10.33 29.41 12.94
N ARG A 235 10.20 28.53 11.95
CA ARG A 235 11.28 27.61 11.54
C ARG A 235 12.50 28.34 11.01
N ALA A 236 12.33 29.37 10.17
CA ALA A 236 13.42 30.20 9.67
C ALA A 236 14.12 30.95 10.82
N SER A 237 13.34 31.43 11.80
CA SER A 237 13.87 32.07 13.00
C SER A 237 14.69 31.09 13.84
N LEU A 238 14.21 29.86 14.05
CA LEU A 238 14.96 28.81 14.75
C LEU A 238 16.28 28.47 14.05
N ALA A 239 16.29 28.36 12.71
CA ALA A 239 17.53 28.12 11.96
C ALA A 239 18.55 29.25 12.18
N LYS A 240 18.11 30.51 12.07
CA LYS A 240 18.96 31.68 12.35
C LYS A 240 19.51 31.69 13.78
N ILE A 241 18.68 31.32 14.76
CA ILE A 241 19.10 31.25 16.16
C ILE A 241 20.16 30.16 16.35
N CYS A 242 20.03 29.02 15.66
CA CYS A 242 21.03 27.96 15.70
C CYS A 242 22.37 28.44 15.13
N ASP A 243 22.35 29.16 14.00
CA ASP A 243 23.56 29.75 13.40
C ASP A 243 24.23 30.76 14.35
N MET A 244 23.41 31.63 14.99
CA MET A 244 23.89 32.64 15.95
C MET A 244 24.44 32.04 17.25
N ALA A 245 23.88 30.92 17.70
CA ALA A 245 24.34 30.20 18.88
C ALA A 245 25.44 29.17 18.57
N HIS A 246 25.91 29.12 17.32
CA HIS A 246 26.87 28.11 16.82
C HIS A 246 26.44 26.66 17.09
N VAL A 247 25.12 26.41 17.09
CA VAL A 247 24.52 25.10 17.36
C VAL A 247 24.38 24.32 16.06
N ASN A 248 25.20 23.28 15.89
CA ASN A 248 25.08 22.37 14.75
C ASN A 248 24.13 21.19 15.07
N ILE A 249 22.89 21.28 14.57
CA ILE A 249 21.86 20.24 14.77
C ILE A 249 22.22 18.91 14.08
N ASP A 250 22.87 18.99 12.91
CA ASP A 250 23.16 17.84 12.07
C ASP A 250 24.43 17.11 12.49
N ASN A 251 25.44 17.84 12.98
CA ASN A 251 26.78 17.29 13.20
C ASN A 251 27.46 17.84 14.47
N SER A 252 26.91 17.48 15.64
CA SER A 252 27.65 17.53 16.90
C SER A 252 27.55 16.18 17.61
N GLU A 253 28.71 15.61 17.96
CA GLU A 253 28.85 14.44 18.83
C GLU A 253 28.54 14.80 20.31
N SER A 254 28.36 16.09 20.65
CA SER A 254 28.07 16.55 22.02
C SER A 254 27.10 17.74 22.09
N LEU A 255 26.29 17.80 23.15
CA LEU A 255 25.60 19.03 23.53
C LEU A 255 26.62 19.90 24.27
N GLU A 256 27.13 20.96 23.64
CA GLU A 256 28.18 21.81 24.26
C GLU A 256 27.66 22.64 25.43
N ASP A 257 26.37 23.00 25.41
CA ASP A 257 25.72 23.79 26.46
C ASP A 257 24.28 23.31 26.71
N VAL A 258 23.96 23.06 27.98
CA VAL A 258 22.61 22.66 28.46
C VAL A 258 21.59 23.75 28.15
N ASP A 259 22.01 25.01 28.07
CA ASP A 259 21.16 26.15 27.73
C ASP A 259 20.57 26.06 26.32
N HIS A 260 21.17 25.28 25.42
CA HIS A 260 20.66 25.07 24.05
C HIS A 260 19.57 23.98 23.96
N SER A 261 19.32 23.24 25.05
CA SER A 261 18.35 22.14 25.09
C SER A 261 16.93 22.54 24.64
N VAL A 262 16.50 23.77 24.99
CA VAL A 262 15.18 24.31 24.62
C VAL A 262 15.07 24.54 23.11
N ILE A 263 16.15 24.97 22.45
CA ILE A 263 16.19 25.19 21.00
C ILE A 263 16.01 23.85 20.28
N TYR A 264 16.79 22.84 20.67
CA TYR A 264 16.67 21.48 20.14
C TYR A 264 15.28 20.89 20.36
N TYR A 265 14.70 21.07 21.55
CA TYR A 265 13.35 20.58 21.85
C TYR A 265 12.30 21.24 20.94
N ASN A 266 12.34 22.57 20.81
CA ASN A 266 11.39 23.30 19.95
C ASN A 266 11.54 22.90 18.47
N GLN A 267 12.78 22.66 18.00
CA GLN A 267 13.03 22.13 16.66
C GLN A 267 12.41 20.73 16.48
N ALA A 268 12.57 19.83 17.46
CA ALA A 268 11.97 18.50 17.43
C ALA A 268 10.44 18.53 17.42
N VAL A 269 9.81 19.48 18.14
CA VAL A 269 8.35 19.70 18.11
C VAL A 269 7.88 20.06 16.70
N ILE A 270 8.55 21.00 16.02
CA ILE A 270 8.21 21.37 14.65
C ILE A 270 8.36 20.18 13.70
N LEU A 271 9.49 19.45 13.79
CA LEU A 271 9.72 18.26 12.96
C LEU A 271 8.68 17.16 13.20
N TYR A 272 8.22 16.97 14.44
CA TYR A 272 7.14 16.05 14.78
C TYR A 272 5.83 16.40 14.04
N HIS A 273 5.42 17.67 14.07
CA HIS A 273 4.20 18.12 13.38
C HIS A 273 4.33 18.06 11.85
N LEU A 274 5.55 18.24 11.32
CA LEU A 274 5.88 18.04 9.89
C LEU A 274 5.99 16.56 9.48
N ARG A 275 5.72 15.61 10.39
CA ARG A 275 5.86 14.16 10.20
C ARG A 275 7.27 13.70 9.86
N GLN A 276 8.29 14.50 10.16
CA GLN A 276 9.70 14.13 10.03
C GLN A 276 10.17 13.38 11.28
N TYR A 277 9.50 12.28 11.59
CA TYR A 277 9.65 11.58 12.88
C TYR A 277 11.08 11.08 13.12
N LYS A 278 11.80 10.63 12.08
CA LYS A 278 13.19 10.17 12.22
C LYS A 278 14.13 11.32 12.61
N ALA A 279 13.99 12.48 11.98
CA ALA A 279 14.80 13.66 12.31
C ALA A 279 14.49 14.14 13.75
N ALA A 280 13.21 14.17 14.13
CA ALA A 280 12.80 14.51 15.49
C ALA A 280 13.33 13.49 16.53
N CYS A 281 13.29 12.18 16.23
CA CYS A 281 13.88 11.13 17.07
C CYS A 281 15.37 11.37 17.29
N ASN A 282 16.14 11.60 16.22
CA ASN A 282 17.58 11.82 16.32
C ASN A 282 17.93 12.99 17.26
N ILE A 283 17.16 14.09 17.21
CA ILE A 283 17.36 15.23 18.09
C ILE A 283 17.04 14.88 19.55
N LEU A 284 15.89 14.25 19.80
CA LEU A 284 15.48 13.94 21.18
C LEU A 284 16.29 12.80 21.83
N GLU A 285 16.73 11.80 21.06
CA GLU A 285 17.64 10.75 21.54
C GLU A 285 18.98 11.36 21.98
N LYS A 286 19.50 12.36 21.25
CA LYS A 286 20.69 13.13 21.67
C LYS A 286 20.42 13.91 22.96
N LEU A 287 19.33 14.67 23.03
CA LEU A 287 18.99 15.43 24.24
C LEU A 287 18.77 14.52 25.47
N PHE A 288 18.24 13.32 25.26
CA PHE A 288 18.00 12.37 26.34
C PHE A 288 19.30 11.92 27.05
N GLN A 289 20.44 11.90 26.35
CA GLN A 289 21.75 11.59 26.96
C GLN A 289 22.16 12.60 28.04
N PHE A 290 21.60 13.81 27.98
CA PHE A 290 21.86 14.92 28.91
C PHE A 290 20.64 15.24 29.76
N ILE A 291 19.78 14.26 30.05
CA ILE A 291 18.51 14.53 30.76
C ILE A 291 18.68 14.96 32.22
N GLU A 292 19.73 14.48 32.90
CA GLU A 292 19.98 14.79 34.32
C GLU A 292 20.19 16.29 34.62
N PRO A 293 20.98 17.05 33.83
CA PRO A 293 21.12 18.49 34.03
C PRO A 293 19.93 19.34 33.54
N LEU A 294 18.90 18.76 32.91
CA LEU A 294 17.75 19.53 32.42
C LEU A 294 16.77 19.86 33.54
N GLU A 295 16.06 20.98 33.37
CA GLU A 295 14.91 21.33 34.19
C GLU A 295 13.84 20.22 34.14
N GLU A 296 13.25 19.88 35.30
CA GLU A 296 12.30 18.77 35.44
C GLU A 296 11.11 18.87 34.46
N ALA A 297 10.59 20.09 34.25
CA ALA A 297 9.48 20.34 33.33
C ALA A 297 9.85 20.05 31.86
N LEU A 298 11.08 20.39 31.45
CA LEU A 298 11.59 20.11 30.12
C LEU A 298 11.86 18.62 29.93
N ALA A 299 12.46 17.95 30.93
CA ALA A 299 12.69 16.51 30.93
C ALA A 299 11.37 15.71 30.77
N LYS A 300 10.31 16.08 31.50
CA LYS A 300 8.95 15.51 31.38
C LYS A 300 8.40 15.64 29.94
N LYS A 301 8.55 16.82 29.34
CA LYS A 301 8.10 17.13 27.97
C LYS A 301 8.90 16.39 26.90
N LEU A 302 10.22 16.29 27.08
CA LEU A 302 11.14 15.54 26.22
C LEU A 302 10.75 14.07 26.18
N ILE A 303 10.64 13.41 27.34
CA ILE A 303 10.30 11.98 27.40
C ILE A 303 8.92 11.72 26.80
N SER A 304 7.92 12.56 27.09
CA SER A 304 6.58 12.41 26.53
C SER A 304 6.60 12.45 24.99
N LEU A 305 7.34 13.39 24.40
CA LEU A 305 7.46 13.51 22.95
C LEU A 305 8.28 12.36 22.35
N LEU A 306 9.35 11.93 23.01
CA LEU A 306 10.17 10.80 22.57
C LEU A 306 9.39 9.48 22.58
N VAL A 307 8.54 9.25 23.59
CA VAL A 307 7.61 8.10 23.63
C VAL A 307 6.64 8.14 22.45
N GLU A 308 6.02 9.30 22.16
CA GLU A 308 5.12 9.44 21.01
C GLU A 308 5.84 9.17 19.69
N LEU A 309 7.07 9.69 19.52
CA LEU A 309 7.88 9.46 18.34
C LEU A 309 8.26 7.98 18.15
N TYR A 310 8.59 7.27 19.23
CA TYR A 310 8.81 5.82 19.16
C TYR A 310 7.53 5.06 18.77
N LEU A 311 6.36 5.50 19.24
CA LEU A 311 5.08 4.93 18.80
C LEU A 311 4.81 5.24 17.32
N CYS A 312 5.06 6.46 16.84
CA CYS A 312 4.92 6.85 15.43
C CYS A 312 5.89 6.13 14.49
N THR A 313 7.07 5.75 14.99
CA THR A 313 8.09 5.01 14.25
C THR A 313 8.04 3.50 14.48
N TYR A 314 6.99 2.99 15.15
CA TYR A 314 6.73 1.57 15.37
C TYR A 314 7.82 0.84 16.19
N GLN A 315 8.39 1.52 17.18
CA GLN A 315 9.41 1.02 18.12
C GLN A 315 8.84 0.94 19.56
N PRO A 316 7.86 0.06 19.85
CA PRO A 316 7.16 0.05 21.13
C PRO A 316 8.04 -0.38 22.32
N GLU A 317 9.12 -1.12 22.08
CA GLU A 317 10.05 -1.57 23.12
C GLU A 317 10.87 -0.41 23.68
N LYS A 318 11.42 0.44 22.81
CA LYS A 318 12.08 1.68 23.22
C LYS A 318 11.10 2.60 23.94
N ALA A 319 9.88 2.75 23.41
CA ALA A 319 8.83 3.53 24.07
C ALA A 319 8.54 3.02 25.50
N LEU A 320 8.40 1.70 25.67
CA LEU A 320 8.17 1.11 26.99
C LEU A 320 9.37 1.28 27.93
N GLY A 321 10.60 1.20 27.41
CA GLY A 321 11.82 1.52 28.16
C GLY A 321 11.81 2.95 28.70
N MET A 322 11.44 3.92 27.86
CA MET A 322 11.30 5.32 28.26
C MET A 322 10.21 5.55 29.30
N LEU A 323 9.08 4.85 29.19
CA LEU A 323 8.01 4.91 30.19
C LEU A 323 8.47 4.38 31.55
N ASN A 324 9.20 3.26 31.55
CA ASN A 324 9.77 2.70 32.79
C ASN A 324 10.80 3.65 33.42
N TYR A 325 11.59 4.36 32.60
CA TYR A 325 12.48 5.41 33.08
C TYR A 325 11.70 6.56 33.72
N ALA A 326 10.65 7.07 33.05
CA ALA A 326 9.80 8.13 33.59
C ALA A 326 9.14 7.72 34.93
N GLU A 327 8.62 6.50 35.03
CA GLU A 327 8.03 5.97 36.26
C GLU A 327 9.04 5.91 37.41
N LYS A 328 10.31 5.55 37.14
CA LYS A 328 11.36 5.44 38.16
C LYS A 328 11.96 6.77 38.57
N THR A 329 12.32 7.62 37.62
CA THR A 329 13.12 8.83 37.88
C THR A 329 12.25 10.04 38.18
N ILE A 330 11.15 10.20 37.44
CA ILE A 330 10.32 11.41 37.51
C ILE A 330 9.26 11.30 38.60
N LEU A 331 8.56 10.16 38.68
CA LEU A 331 7.47 9.99 39.66
C LEU A 331 7.98 9.57 41.05
N ASN A 332 9.09 8.83 41.14
CA ASN A 332 9.62 8.35 42.44
C ASN A 332 10.83 9.15 42.96
N GLY A 333 11.51 9.93 42.12
CA GLY A 333 12.70 10.72 42.50
C GLY A 333 12.42 11.98 43.31
N GLY A 334 11.18 12.49 43.31
CA GLY A 334 10.81 13.75 43.97
C GLY A 334 10.61 13.71 45.50
N LYS A 335 10.93 12.61 46.19
CA LYS A 335 10.70 12.48 47.64
C LYS A 335 11.77 13.14 48.52
N SER A 336 12.76 13.81 47.95
CA SER A 336 13.88 14.40 48.70
C SER A 336 14.18 15.85 48.33
N SER A 337 13.22 16.76 48.51
CA SER A 337 13.52 18.15 48.88
C SER A 337 12.30 18.77 49.54
N GLY A 338 12.47 19.20 50.79
CA GLY A 338 11.41 19.79 51.59
C GLY A 338 11.25 21.27 51.27
N GLU A 339 10.30 21.61 50.40
CA GLU A 339 9.71 22.94 50.34
C GLU A 339 8.21 22.84 50.58
N LYS A 340 7.74 23.57 51.61
CA LYS A 340 6.33 23.66 52.02
C LYS A 340 5.68 24.82 51.27
N GLY A 341 5.28 24.58 50.02
CA GLY A 341 4.43 25.46 49.23
C GLY A 341 3.92 24.68 48.02
N ASP A 342 2.60 24.70 47.78
CA ASP A 342 1.88 24.04 46.67
C ASP A 342 1.92 22.51 46.61
N LYS A 343 1.43 21.85 47.66
CA LYS A 343 1.21 20.39 47.64
C LYS A 343 0.01 19.96 46.78
N GLU A 344 -1.06 20.75 46.71
CA GLU A 344 -2.30 20.37 45.99
C GLU A 344 -2.12 20.43 44.46
N ASP A 345 -1.57 21.51 43.91
CA ASP A 345 -1.31 21.65 42.46
C ASP A 345 -0.28 20.62 41.95
N LYS A 346 0.69 20.24 42.80
CA LYS A 346 1.71 19.24 42.47
C LYS A 346 1.13 17.82 42.45
N GLU A 347 0.21 17.49 43.35
CA GLU A 347 -0.48 16.19 43.37
C GLU A 347 -1.39 16.01 42.14
N ASP A 348 -2.17 17.04 41.75
CA ASP A 348 -3.03 16.99 40.56
C ASP A 348 -2.23 16.87 39.26
N HIS A 349 -1.10 17.57 39.14
CA HIS A 349 -0.23 17.49 37.96
C HIS A 349 0.44 16.11 37.83
N ASP A 350 0.86 15.50 38.94
CA ASP A 350 1.45 14.16 38.94
C ASP A 350 0.42 13.08 38.59
N ASP A 351 -0.83 13.22 39.02
CA ASP A 351 -1.90 12.28 38.68
C ASP A 351 -2.33 12.38 37.21
N MET A 352 -2.35 13.58 36.63
CA MET A 352 -2.52 13.77 35.19
C MET A 352 -1.38 13.12 34.38
N LEU A 353 -0.13 13.25 34.85
CA LEU A 353 1.03 12.63 34.21
C LEU A 353 0.97 11.10 34.29
N LYS A 354 0.62 10.52 35.45
CA LYS A 354 0.42 9.07 35.62
C LYS A 354 -0.64 8.53 34.67
N SER A 355 -1.76 9.23 34.53
CA SER A 355 -2.79 8.86 33.54
C SER A 355 -2.25 8.84 32.12
N LYS A 356 -1.51 9.88 31.71
CA LYS A 356 -0.91 9.97 30.38
C LYS A 356 0.10 8.84 30.12
N LEU A 357 0.94 8.52 31.10
CA LEU A 357 1.89 7.40 31.03
C LEU A 357 1.16 6.06 30.86
N SER A 358 0.06 5.84 31.59
CA SER A 358 -0.76 4.63 31.48
C SER A 358 -1.41 4.48 30.09
N LEU A 359 -1.84 5.58 29.46
CA LEU A 359 -2.32 5.58 28.06
C LEU A 359 -1.20 5.16 27.08
N TYR A 360 0.02 5.70 27.23
CA TYR A 360 1.16 5.30 26.41
C TYR A 360 1.56 3.84 26.63
N LYS A 361 1.57 3.39 27.89
CA LYS A 361 1.85 2.00 28.26
C LYS A 361 0.88 1.05 27.59
N THR A 362 -0.42 1.38 27.62
CA THR A 362 -1.46 0.63 26.92
C THR A 362 -1.18 0.54 25.42
N ARG A 363 -0.86 1.67 24.75
CA ARG A 363 -0.52 1.69 23.32
C ARG A 363 0.69 0.80 23.00
N CYS A 364 1.76 0.86 23.80
CA CYS A 364 2.95 0.02 23.65
C CYS A 364 2.58 -1.47 23.75
N LEU A 365 1.85 -1.86 24.80
CA LEU A 365 1.43 -3.25 25.04
C LEU A 365 0.55 -3.78 23.91
N MET A 366 -0.31 -2.94 23.32
CA MET A 366 -1.13 -3.30 22.16
C MET A 366 -0.28 -3.53 20.91
N MET A 367 0.70 -2.66 20.61
CA MET A 367 1.62 -2.83 19.48
C MET A 367 2.48 -4.08 19.60
N MET A 368 2.95 -4.40 20.82
CA MET A 368 3.70 -5.63 21.13
C MET A 368 2.80 -6.88 21.18
N LYS A 369 1.47 -6.71 21.07
CA LYS A 369 0.45 -7.77 21.15
C LYS A 369 0.49 -8.52 22.49
N SER A 370 0.85 -7.83 23.58
CA SER A 370 0.89 -8.36 24.95
C SER A 370 -0.47 -8.24 25.64
N MET A 371 -1.42 -9.10 25.24
CA MET A 371 -2.83 -8.94 25.58
C MET A 371 -3.15 -9.07 27.08
N LYS A 372 -2.42 -9.93 27.81
CA LYS A 372 -2.64 -10.14 29.26
C LYS A 372 -2.30 -8.89 30.06
N SER A 373 -1.13 -8.29 29.82
CA SER A 373 -0.72 -7.04 30.47
C SER A 373 -1.58 -5.87 30.04
N CYS A 374 -1.94 -5.80 28.76
CA CYS A 374 -2.85 -4.78 28.25
C CYS A 374 -4.25 -4.83 28.91
N LYS A 375 -4.82 -6.01 29.13
CA LYS A 375 -6.12 -6.18 29.84
C LYS A 375 -6.09 -5.56 31.24
N ARG A 376 -4.99 -5.74 31.98
CA ARG A 376 -4.81 -5.20 33.34
C ARG A 376 -4.76 -3.68 33.32
N GLU A 377 -3.94 -3.12 32.44
CA GLU A 377 -3.77 -1.66 32.29
C GLU A 377 -5.08 -0.98 31.90
N ILE A 378 -5.79 -1.51 30.91
CA ILE A 378 -7.08 -0.99 30.47
C ILE A 378 -8.13 -1.04 31.58
N LYS A 379 -8.13 -2.08 32.42
CA LYS A 379 -9.07 -2.17 33.55
C LYS A 379 -8.79 -1.06 34.57
N ALA A 380 -7.52 -0.76 34.84
CA ALA A 380 -7.14 0.35 35.71
C ALA A 380 -7.62 1.70 35.13
N LEU A 381 -7.36 1.95 33.84
CA LEU A 381 -7.81 3.16 33.15
C LEU A 381 -9.34 3.32 33.11
N MET A 382 -10.08 2.23 32.89
CA MET A 382 -11.55 2.28 32.88
C MET A 382 -12.13 2.58 34.27
N ASN A 383 -11.45 2.18 35.34
CA ASN A 383 -11.91 2.48 36.71
C ASN A 383 -11.74 3.96 37.06
N THR A 384 -10.71 4.63 36.52
CA THR A 384 -10.39 6.03 36.82
C THR A 384 -10.93 7.01 35.79
N GLN A 385 -11.04 6.62 34.51
CA GLN A 385 -11.26 7.52 33.38
C GLN A 385 -12.22 6.92 32.33
N ALA A 386 -13.31 6.29 32.77
CA ALA A 386 -14.28 5.59 31.89
C ALA A 386 -14.87 6.44 30.75
N THR A 387 -15.01 7.76 30.96
CA THR A 387 -15.60 8.70 29.99
C THR A 387 -14.56 9.34 29.07
N ASN A 388 -13.27 9.11 29.31
CA ASN A 388 -12.19 9.66 28.50
C ASN A 388 -12.20 9.01 27.11
N LEU A 389 -12.23 9.84 26.06
CA LEU A 389 -12.32 9.40 24.68
C LEU A 389 -11.16 8.47 24.28
N SER A 390 -9.94 8.78 24.71
CA SER A 390 -8.75 7.96 24.44
C SER A 390 -8.90 6.57 25.05
N VAL A 391 -9.45 6.47 26.26
CA VAL A 391 -9.68 5.20 26.96
C VAL A 391 -10.75 4.38 26.24
N ILE A 392 -11.85 4.99 25.80
CA ILE A 392 -12.91 4.33 25.03
C ILE A 392 -12.36 3.74 23.72
N TYR A 393 -11.56 4.51 22.98
CA TYR A 393 -10.96 4.07 21.73
C TYR A 393 -9.91 2.97 21.95
N LEU A 394 -9.05 3.09 22.97
CA LEU A 394 -8.09 2.04 23.33
C LEU A 394 -8.80 0.74 23.74
N LYS A 395 -9.85 0.83 24.56
CA LYS A 395 -10.66 -0.33 24.96
C LYS A 395 -11.33 -0.99 23.74
N SER A 396 -11.87 -0.18 22.84
CA SER A 396 -12.50 -0.66 21.60
C SER A 396 -11.49 -1.39 20.70
N ASN A 397 -10.30 -0.81 20.52
CA ASN A 397 -9.21 -1.44 19.76
C ASN A 397 -8.73 -2.74 20.44
N PHE A 398 -8.66 -2.79 21.77
CA PHE A 398 -8.34 -4.01 22.50
C PHE A 398 -9.36 -5.13 22.27
N GLU A 399 -10.67 -4.83 22.34
CA GLU A 399 -11.70 -5.82 22.02
C GLU A 399 -11.65 -6.25 20.55
N TYR A 400 -11.34 -5.32 19.63
CA TYR A 400 -11.13 -5.62 18.22
C TYR A 400 -9.97 -6.60 18.00
N LEU A 401 -8.81 -6.37 18.63
CA LEU A 401 -7.64 -7.24 18.53
C LEU A 401 -7.86 -8.64 19.14
N ARG A 402 -8.82 -8.78 20.07
CA ARG A 402 -9.24 -10.07 20.64
C ARG A 402 -10.25 -10.85 19.78
N GLY A 403 -10.71 -10.27 18.67
CA GLY A 403 -11.77 -10.86 17.84
C GLY A 403 -13.19 -10.55 18.33
N ASN A 404 -13.36 -9.75 19.39
CA ASN A 404 -14.66 -9.39 19.95
C ASN A 404 -15.29 -8.20 19.18
N HIS A 405 -15.49 -8.37 17.87
CA HIS A 405 -15.85 -7.29 16.94
C HIS A 405 -17.19 -6.59 17.28
N ARG A 406 -18.21 -7.34 17.72
CA ARG A 406 -19.51 -6.75 18.14
C ARG A 406 -19.35 -5.87 19.39
N LYS A 407 -18.53 -6.29 20.36
CA LYS A 407 -18.24 -5.50 21.57
C LYS A 407 -17.46 -4.25 21.22
N ALA A 408 -16.43 -4.37 20.37
CA ALA A 408 -15.66 -3.21 19.87
C ALA A 408 -16.57 -2.17 19.21
N MET A 409 -17.51 -2.61 18.36
CA MET A 409 -18.47 -1.72 17.70
C MET A 409 -19.39 -1.00 18.70
N LYS A 410 -19.91 -1.71 19.71
CA LYS A 410 -20.75 -1.11 20.75
C LYS A 410 -20.00 -0.06 21.58
N MET A 411 -18.74 -0.34 21.93
CA MET A 411 -17.88 0.59 22.67
C MET A 411 -17.51 1.83 21.85
N LEU A 412 -17.24 1.69 20.55
CA LEU A 412 -17.01 2.86 19.69
C LEU A 412 -18.26 3.74 19.58
N GLY A 413 -19.45 3.15 19.58
CA GLY A 413 -20.72 3.87 19.52
C GLY A 413 -21.04 4.69 20.78
N SER A 414 -20.38 4.45 21.91
CA SER A 414 -20.57 5.24 23.13
C SER A 414 -19.67 6.48 23.22
N ALA A 415 -18.79 6.70 22.23
CA ALA A 415 -17.94 7.88 22.18
C ALA A 415 -18.76 9.16 21.90
N PRO A 416 -18.52 10.28 22.61
CA PRO A 416 -19.20 11.54 22.35
C PRO A 416 -18.89 12.09 20.95
N SER A 417 -19.89 12.71 20.32
CA SER A 417 -19.86 13.10 18.90
C SER A 417 -19.17 14.44 18.59
N SER A 418 -18.75 15.21 19.60
CA SER A 418 -18.39 16.63 19.43
C SER A 418 -17.05 16.97 20.08
N GLN A 419 -16.03 17.21 19.25
CA GLN A 419 -14.81 17.93 19.61
C GLN A 419 -14.37 18.78 18.41
N VAL A 420 -13.84 19.98 18.70
CA VAL A 420 -13.33 20.89 17.67
C VAL A 420 -11.97 20.40 17.20
N PHE A 421 -11.88 19.89 15.97
CA PHE A 421 -10.66 19.28 15.44
C PHE A 421 -9.50 20.27 15.29
N THR A 422 -9.77 21.58 15.22
CA THR A 422 -8.75 22.63 15.07
C THR A 422 -7.87 22.79 16.32
N GLU A 423 -8.32 22.32 17.48
CA GLU A 423 -7.55 22.41 18.74
C GLU A 423 -6.67 21.18 18.96
N MET A 424 -7.14 19.99 18.55
CA MET A 424 -6.48 18.71 18.86
C MET A 424 -5.72 18.11 17.67
N GLY A 425 -5.93 18.60 16.45
CA GLY A 425 -5.31 18.05 15.23
C GLY A 425 -5.85 16.68 14.81
N GLU A 426 -6.95 16.22 15.41
CA GLU A 426 -7.58 14.92 15.17
C GLU A 426 -9.05 15.07 14.76
N CYS A 427 -9.47 14.32 13.74
CA CYS A 427 -10.85 14.35 13.24
C CYS A 427 -11.61 13.10 13.68
N LEU A 428 -12.45 13.21 14.71
CA LEU A 428 -13.20 12.08 15.28
C LEU A 428 -14.10 11.35 14.26
N PRO A 429 -14.84 12.02 13.36
CA PRO A 429 -15.62 11.34 12.32
C PRO A 429 -14.77 10.46 11.40
N VAL A 430 -13.54 10.89 11.08
CA VAL A 430 -12.59 10.09 10.29
C VAL A 430 -12.18 8.84 11.05
N MET A 431 -11.77 9.00 12.31
CA MET A 431 -11.35 7.88 13.17
C MET A 431 -12.48 6.87 13.39
N TYR A 432 -13.68 7.36 13.68
CA TYR A 432 -14.87 6.53 13.90
C TYR A 432 -15.20 5.67 12.67
N ASN A 433 -15.30 6.31 11.49
CA ASN A 433 -15.63 5.58 10.26
C ASN A 433 -14.49 4.63 9.83
N ASN A 434 -13.23 5.04 9.99
CA ASN A 434 -12.09 4.16 9.73
C ASN A 434 -12.14 2.89 10.62
N ASN A 435 -12.38 3.06 11.92
CA ASN A 435 -12.44 1.94 12.86
C ASN A 435 -13.63 1.02 12.58
N LEU A 436 -14.80 1.57 12.22
CA LEU A 436 -15.93 0.77 11.75
C LEU A 436 -15.61 -0.02 10.48
N GLY A 437 -14.89 0.60 9.53
CA GLY A 437 -14.38 -0.07 8.34
C GLY A 437 -13.55 -1.30 8.68
N CYS A 438 -12.57 -1.15 9.59
CA CYS A 438 -11.74 -2.25 10.09
C CYS A 438 -12.56 -3.34 10.80
N ILE A 439 -13.56 -2.96 11.60
CA ILE A 439 -14.44 -3.94 12.26
C ILE A 439 -15.25 -4.75 11.23
N HIS A 440 -15.81 -4.08 10.22
CA HIS A 440 -16.60 -4.73 9.18
C HIS A 440 -15.78 -5.66 8.29
N PHE A 441 -14.49 -5.34 8.06
CA PHE A 441 -13.54 -6.23 7.40
C PHE A 441 -13.48 -7.61 8.09
N HIS A 442 -13.30 -7.63 9.42
CA HIS A 442 -13.22 -8.88 10.18
C HIS A 442 -14.57 -9.59 10.34
N LEU A 443 -15.67 -8.84 10.37
CA LEU A 443 -17.03 -9.39 10.29
C LEU A 443 -17.38 -9.94 8.89
N ARG A 444 -16.44 -9.93 7.94
CA ARG A 444 -16.62 -10.40 6.55
C ARG A 444 -17.68 -9.62 5.78
N LYS A 445 -18.03 -8.41 6.22
CA LYS A 445 -18.98 -7.50 5.57
C LYS A 445 -18.22 -6.50 4.71
N HIS A 446 -17.51 -7.01 3.70
CA HIS A 446 -16.50 -6.25 2.96
C HIS A 446 -17.03 -4.99 2.27
N HIS A 447 -18.20 -5.08 1.64
CA HIS A 447 -18.84 -3.91 1.01
C HIS A 447 -19.23 -2.82 2.02
N LEU A 448 -19.67 -3.22 3.22
CA LEU A 448 -20.00 -2.28 4.29
C LEU A 448 -18.73 -1.63 4.86
N GLY A 449 -17.65 -2.40 4.99
CA GLY A 449 -16.33 -1.85 5.31
C GLY A 449 -15.88 -0.80 4.30
N ALA A 450 -16.05 -1.07 2.99
CA ALA A 450 -15.69 -0.13 1.92
C ALA A 450 -16.53 1.16 2.00
N PHE A 451 -17.83 1.03 2.31
CA PHE A 451 -18.69 2.19 2.55
C PHE A 451 -18.16 3.09 3.66
N HIS A 452 -17.75 2.51 4.79
CA HIS A 452 -17.21 3.27 5.93
C HIS A 452 -15.85 3.91 5.62
N PHE A 453 -14.93 3.21 4.95
CA PHE A 453 -13.67 3.83 4.53
C PHE A 453 -13.88 4.98 3.54
N ARG A 454 -14.86 4.88 2.64
CA ARG A 454 -15.19 5.97 1.72
C ARG A 454 -15.71 7.18 2.47
N ARG A 455 -16.56 6.94 3.48
CA ARG A 455 -17.04 8.01 4.37
C ARG A 455 -15.89 8.64 5.15
N ALA A 456 -14.95 7.85 5.68
CA ALA A 456 -13.77 8.37 6.37
C ALA A 456 -12.90 9.26 5.45
N LEU A 457 -12.71 8.88 4.18
CA LEU A 457 -12.03 9.71 3.19
C LEU A 457 -12.76 11.04 2.94
N GLN A 458 -14.09 11.00 2.79
CA GLN A 458 -14.90 12.21 2.61
C GLN A 458 -14.80 13.16 3.81
N GLU A 459 -14.89 12.63 5.04
CA GLU A 459 -14.73 13.46 6.25
C GLU A 459 -13.31 14.05 6.35
N ASN A 460 -12.29 13.30 5.94
CA ASN A 460 -10.90 13.78 5.93
C ASN A 460 -10.73 14.93 4.91
N GLU A 461 -11.32 14.81 3.72
CA GLU A 461 -11.34 15.88 2.72
C GLU A 461 -12.14 17.11 3.18
N ASN A 462 -13.29 16.90 3.85
CA ASN A 462 -14.08 17.99 4.44
C ASN A 462 -13.27 18.76 5.47
N ALA A 463 -12.65 18.07 6.42
CA ALA A 463 -11.84 18.69 7.46
C ALA A 463 -10.66 19.49 6.86
N LEU A 464 -10.00 18.97 5.82
CA LEU A 464 -8.92 19.69 5.13
C LEU A 464 -9.43 20.94 4.39
N ARG A 465 -10.63 20.90 3.81
CA ARG A 465 -11.25 22.07 3.19
C ARG A 465 -11.61 23.14 4.23
N ASP A 466 -12.08 22.73 5.39
CA ASP A 466 -12.44 23.66 6.46
C ASP A 466 -11.20 24.35 7.06
N ILE A 467 -10.07 23.63 7.21
CA ILE A 467 -8.78 24.24 7.57
C ILE A 467 -8.37 25.32 6.57
N LYS A 468 -8.44 25.01 5.27
CA LYS A 468 -8.07 25.97 4.21
C LYS A 468 -8.96 27.21 4.23
N ARG A 469 -10.27 27.05 4.40
CA ARG A 469 -11.21 28.18 4.54
C ARG A 469 -10.91 29.04 5.76
N GLY A 470 -10.56 28.42 6.89
CA GLY A 470 -10.15 29.13 8.10
C GLY A 470 -8.89 29.98 7.88
N ALA A 471 -7.90 29.45 7.15
CA ALA A 471 -6.69 30.18 6.80
C ALA A 471 -6.97 31.39 5.87
N GLU A 472 -7.83 31.23 4.87
CA GLU A 472 -8.22 32.32 3.95
C GLU A 472 -8.93 33.49 4.64
N HIS A 473 -9.61 33.23 5.77
CA HIS A 473 -10.31 34.26 6.53
C HIS A 473 -9.35 35.16 7.33
N ASN A 474 -8.15 34.67 7.66
CA ASN A 474 -7.08 35.39 8.33
C ASN A 474 -6.13 36.01 7.30
N LYS A 475 -6.60 37.04 6.57
CA LYS A 475 -5.94 37.68 5.42
C LYS A 475 -4.49 38.18 5.62
N ASN A 476 -3.95 38.15 6.85
CA ASN A 476 -2.61 38.61 7.19
C ASN A 476 -1.67 37.49 7.74
N LEU A 477 -2.12 36.23 7.80
CA LEU A 477 -1.33 35.10 8.33
C LEU A 477 -1.44 33.93 7.34
N SER A 478 -0.30 33.51 6.78
CA SER A 478 -0.24 32.61 5.62
C SER A 478 -0.44 31.12 5.92
N GLY A 479 -0.51 30.71 7.19
CA GLY A 479 -0.35 29.29 7.53
C GLY A 479 -1.56 28.59 8.13
N THR A 480 -1.38 27.27 8.23
CA THR A 480 -2.28 26.29 8.83
C THR A 480 -1.88 26.08 10.30
N PRO A 481 -2.79 25.97 11.28
CA PRO A 481 -2.42 25.72 12.68
C PRO A 481 -1.46 24.52 12.80
N LEU A 482 -0.38 24.67 13.57
CA LEU A 482 0.69 23.65 13.72
C LEU A 482 0.15 22.23 13.96
N GLN A 483 -0.84 22.12 14.85
CA GLN A 483 -1.47 20.85 15.24
C GLN A 483 -2.18 20.16 14.06
N SER A 484 -2.60 20.94 13.05
CA SER A 484 -3.38 20.47 11.91
C SER A 484 -2.56 20.15 10.65
N ILE A 485 -1.27 20.53 10.61
CA ILE A 485 -0.35 20.21 9.50
C ILE A 485 -0.29 18.69 9.24
N GLY A 486 -0.25 17.92 10.32
CA GLY A 486 -0.24 16.46 10.29
C GLY A 486 -1.61 15.80 10.27
N MET A 487 -2.73 16.54 10.13
CA MET A 487 -4.07 15.97 10.33
C MET A 487 -4.47 14.96 9.25
N SER A 488 -4.03 15.16 8.00
CA SER A 488 -4.44 14.29 6.88
C SER A 488 -4.06 12.83 7.14
N ARG A 489 -5.06 11.93 7.08
CA ARG A 489 -4.88 10.47 7.15
C ARG A 489 -5.07 9.80 5.79
N HIS A 490 -4.89 10.56 4.71
CA HIS A 490 -5.25 10.15 3.36
C HIS A 490 -4.64 8.81 2.94
N PHE A 491 -3.32 8.63 3.11
CA PHE A 491 -2.64 7.42 2.69
C PHE A 491 -2.97 6.21 3.59
N GLU A 492 -3.16 6.42 4.90
CA GLU A 492 -3.63 5.38 5.82
C GLU A 492 -5.04 4.89 5.44
N LEU A 493 -5.92 5.81 5.05
CA LEU A 493 -7.28 5.50 4.59
C LEU A 493 -7.30 4.81 3.22
N LEU A 494 -6.45 5.24 2.27
CA LEU A 494 -6.30 4.57 0.98
C LEU A 494 -5.76 3.15 1.12
N TYR A 495 -4.80 2.92 2.02
CA TYR A 495 -4.31 1.59 2.34
C TYR A 495 -5.46 0.67 2.80
N ASN A 496 -6.26 1.13 3.77
CA ASN A 496 -7.39 0.37 4.29
C ASN A 496 -8.49 0.15 3.23
N MET A 497 -8.81 1.18 2.44
CA MET A 497 -9.75 1.10 1.33
C MET A 497 -9.28 0.09 0.28
N GLY A 498 -8.01 0.13 -0.11
CA GLY A 498 -7.44 -0.77 -1.12
C GLY A 498 -7.52 -2.22 -0.69
N ILE A 499 -7.15 -2.52 0.56
CA ILE A 499 -7.34 -3.87 1.13
C ILE A 499 -8.81 -4.27 1.09
N GLN A 500 -9.71 -3.38 1.51
CA GLN A 500 -11.12 -3.69 1.56
C GLN A 500 -11.72 -3.96 0.17
N LEU A 501 -11.32 -3.20 -0.85
CA LEU A 501 -11.73 -3.36 -2.24
C LEU A 501 -11.18 -4.64 -2.86
N LEU A 502 -9.94 -5.02 -2.51
CA LEU A 502 -9.34 -6.29 -2.91
C LEU A 502 -10.23 -7.45 -2.41
N HIS A 503 -10.67 -7.39 -1.15
CA HIS A 503 -11.62 -8.34 -0.57
C HIS A 503 -13.07 -8.24 -1.11
N CYS A 504 -13.41 -7.18 -1.84
CA CYS A 504 -14.65 -7.08 -2.60
C CYS A 504 -14.54 -7.65 -4.03
N GLY A 505 -13.39 -8.22 -4.42
CA GLY A 505 -13.13 -8.69 -5.78
C GLY A 505 -12.84 -7.56 -6.78
N LYS A 506 -12.61 -6.33 -6.32
CA LYS A 506 -12.37 -5.15 -7.19
C LYS A 506 -10.87 -4.89 -7.36
N ALA A 507 -10.17 -5.80 -8.06
CA ALA A 507 -8.70 -5.79 -8.20
C ALA A 507 -8.12 -4.44 -8.66
N LEU A 508 -8.68 -3.86 -9.72
CA LEU A 508 -8.14 -2.63 -10.32
C LEU A 508 -8.35 -1.41 -9.41
N ALA A 509 -9.54 -1.27 -8.82
CA ALA A 509 -9.79 -0.17 -7.88
C ALA A 509 -8.95 -0.30 -6.59
N ALA A 510 -8.69 -1.54 -6.15
CA ALA A 510 -7.76 -1.80 -5.06
C ALA A 510 -6.32 -1.41 -5.43
N PHE A 511 -5.87 -1.78 -6.63
CA PHE A 511 -4.56 -1.41 -7.16
C PHE A 511 -4.36 0.11 -7.15
N ASP A 512 -5.34 0.87 -7.66
CA ASP A 512 -5.29 2.34 -7.70
C ASP A 512 -5.16 2.97 -6.29
N CYS A 513 -5.80 2.39 -5.27
CA CYS A 513 -5.65 2.88 -3.89
C CYS A 513 -4.28 2.51 -3.30
N LEU A 514 -3.82 1.28 -3.54
CA LEU A 514 -2.61 0.74 -2.94
C LEU A 514 -1.33 1.29 -3.59
N ILE A 515 -1.38 1.69 -4.86
CA ILE A 515 -0.23 2.30 -5.55
C ILE A 515 0.08 3.70 -5.01
N GLU A 516 -0.94 4.45 -4.59
CA GLU A 516 -0.74 5.72 -3.89
C GLU A 516 -0.20 5.48 -2.47
N ALA A 517 -0.75 4.49 -1.76
CA ALA A 517 -0.31 4.15 -0.40
C ALA A 517 1.16 3.68 -0.35
N VAL A 518 1.66 2.95 -1.36
CA VAL A 518 3.03 2.41 -1.36
C VAL A 518 4.10 3.48 -1.54
N GLN A 519 3.75 4.64 -2.11
CA GLN A 519 4.67 5.79 -2.20
C GLN A 519 5.12 6.27 -0.81
N VAL A 520 4.25 6.14 0.19
CA VAL A 520 4.54 6.49 1.59
C VAL A 520 5.01 5.29 2.40
N PHE A 521 4.33 4.14 2.26
CA PHE A 521 4.58 2.94 3.08
C PHE A 521 5.44 1.89 2.37
N LYS A 522 6.47 2.32 1.64
CA LYS A 522 7.36 1.45 0.85
C LYS A 522 8.10 0.37 1.65
N THR A 523 8.24 0.54 2.97
CA THR A 523 8.89 -0.44 3.85
C THR A 523 7.92 -1.52 4.37
N ASN A 524 6.65 -1.52 3.97
CA ASN A 524 5.69 -2.52 4.39
C ASN A 524 5.64 -3.70 3.39
N PRO A 525 6.18 -4.88 3.72
CA PRO A 525 6.16 -6.03 2.81
C PRO A 525 4.75 -6.59 2.58
N ARG A 526 3.81 -6.37 3.51
CA ARG A 526 2.39 -6.76 3.32
C ARG A 526 1.75 -5.98 2.18
N LEU A 527 2.06 -4.68 2.08
CA LEU A 527 1.51 -3.80 1.04
C LEU A 527 1.98 -4.24 -0.35
N TRP A 528 3.27 -4.56 -0.48
CA TRP A 528 3.81 -5.12 -1.72
C TRP A 528 3.13 -6.43 -2.12
N LEU A 529 2.89 -7.34 -1.17
CA LEU A 529 2.10 -8.55 -1.45
C LEU A 529 0.68 -8.21 -1.91
N ARG A 530 -0.01 -7.24 -1.27
CA ARG A 530 -1.37 -6.84 -1.69
C ARG A 530 -1.42 -6.26 -3.10
N LEU A 531 -0.39 -5.50 -3.50
CA LEU A 531 -0.26 -5.02 -4.89
C LEU A 531 -0.09 -6.18 -5.88
N ALA A 532 0.76 -7.16 -5.54
CA ALA A 532 0.93 -8.37 -6.34
C ALA A 532 -0.36 -9.19 -6.46
N GLU A 533 -1.11 -9.35 -5.36
CA GLU A 533 -2.42 -10.00 -5.35
C GLU A 533 -3.43 -9.27 -6.24
N CYS A 534 -3.44 -7.93 -6.24
CA CYS A 534 -4.28 -7.16 -7.18
C CYS A 534 -3.95 -7.51 -8.63
N CYS A 535 -2.66 -7.61 -8.97
CA CYS A 535 -2.20 -7.97 -10.31
C CYS A 535 -2.60 -9.41 -10.68
N ILE A 536 -2.39 -10.36 -9.77
CA ILE A 536 -2.80 -11.76 -9.95
C ILE A 536 -4.30 -11.83 -10.18
N MET A 537 -5.11 -11.21 -9.32
CA MET A 537 -6.57 -11.25 -9.39
C MET A 537 -7.12 -10.56 -10.64
N ALA A 538 -6.50 -9.48 -11.11
CA ALA A 538 -6.89 -8.80 -12.34
C ALA A 538 -6.69 -9.69 -13.59
N ASN A 539 -5.74 -10.62 -13.55
CA ASN A 539 -5.42 -11.50 -14.67
C ASN A 539 -6.09 -12.89 -14.56
N ARG A 540 -6.23 -13.39 -13.33
CA ARG A 540 -6.86 -14.66 -13.00
C ARG A 540 -7.55 -14.56 -11.65
N GLU A 541 -8.86 -14.42 -11.70
CA GLU A 541 -9.67 -14.18 -10.50
C GLU A 541 -9.88 -15.47 -9.69
N ASN A 542 -9.98 -16.63 -10.37
CA ASN A 542 -10.21 -17.92 -9.72
C ASN A 542 -9.47 -19.08 -10.43
N ASN A 543 -9.07 -20.08 -9.64
CA ASN A 543 -8.51 -21.34 -10.12
C ASN A 543 -9.50 -22.14 -10.99
N ASP A 544 -10.82 -22.03 -10.73
CA ASP A 544 -11.86 -22.73 -11.49
C ASP A 544 -12.29 -21.99 -12.79
N ASP A 545 -11.62 -20.90 -13.17
CA ASP A 545 -11.92 -20.13 -14.39
C ASP A 545 -11.92 -20.99 -15.66
N ASP A 546 -11.09 -22.03 -15.69
CA ASP A 546 -10.95 -22.93 -16.84
C ASP A 546 -12.15 -23.88 -17.03
N ARG A 547 -13.05 -23.97 -16.03
CA ARG A 547 -14.31 -24.72 -16.12
C ARG A 547 -15.43 -23.90 -16.76
N LYS A 548 -15.29 -22.56 -16.82
CA LYS A 548 -16.29 -21.65 -17.39
C LYS A 548 -16.58 -22.07 -18.83
N LEU A 549 -17.87 -21.99 -19.21
CA LEU A 549 -18.30 -22.40 -20.55
C LEU A 549 -17.49 -21.69 -21.64
N GLU A 550 -17.26 -20.38 -21.50
CA GLU A 550 -16.47 -19.56 -22.41
C GLU A 550 -15.08 -20.18 -22.70
N LYS A 551 -14.37 -20.64 -21.66
CA LYS A 551 -13.07 -21.31 -21.79
C LYS A 551 -13.16 -22.68 -22.42
N ARG A 552 -14.19 -23.46 -22.08
CA ARG A 552 -14.42 -24.76 -22.73
C ARG A 552 -14.71 -24.60 -24.22
N LEU A 553 -15.44 -23.55 -24.61
CA LEU A 553 -15.70 -23.27 -26.02
C LEU A 553 -14.44 -22.93 -26.83
N GLU A 554 -13.35 -22.48 -26.19
CA GLU A 554 -12.06 -22.24 -26.86
C GLU A 554 -11.39 -23.54 -27.36
N VAL A 555 -11.81 -24.71 -26.85
CA VAL A 555 -11.29 -26.03 -27.30
C VAL A 555 -11.56 -26.27 -28.78
N ILE A 556 -12.69 -25.77 -29.31
CA ILE A 556 -13.06 -25.86 -30.73
C ILE A 556 -13.34 -24.45 -31.27
N GLN A 557 -12.42 -23.89 -32.03
CA GLN A 557 -12.54 -22.52 -32.59
C GLN A 557 -13.50 -22.40 -33.76
N GLY A 558 -13.84 -23.52 -34.41
CA GLY A 558 -14.82 -23.54 -35.48
C GLY A 558 -14.72 -24.76 -36.36
N SER A 559 -15.45 -24.71 -37.47
CA SER A 559 -15.46 -25.74 -38.49
C SER A 559 -15.32 -25.12 -39.87
N ASP A 560 -14.53 -25.76 -40.73
CA ASP A 560 -14.34 -25.39 -42.12
C ASP A 560 -14.93 -26.46 -43.03
N GLY A 561 -15.60 -26.05 -44.10
CA GLY A 561 -16.29 -26.96 -45.02
C GLY A 561 -17.62 -27.52 -44.48
N SER A 562 -18.24 -28.43 -45.24
CA SER A 562 -19.56 -29.00 -44.93
C SER A 562 -19.64 -30.48 -45.30
N GLY A 563 -20.66 -31.17 -44.77
CA GLY A 563 -20.90 -32.59 -45.03
C GLY A 563 -19.69 -33.46 -44.66
N ILE A 564 -19.26 -34.31 -45.59
CA ILE A 564 -18.11 -35.22 -45.43
C ILE A 564 -16.76 -34.51 -45.43
N HIS A 565 -16.69 -33.26 -45.90
CA HIS A 565 -15.47 -32.46 -45.95
C HIS A 565 -15.32 -31.50 -44.76
N ARG A 566 -16.25 -31.56 -43.79
CA ARG A 566 -16.19 -30.74 -42.59
C ARG A 566 -14.95 -31.08 -41.78
N LYS A 567 -14.09 -30.09 -41.54
CA LYS A 567 -12.92 -30.17 -40.67
C LYS A 567 -13.17 -29.30 -39.44
N LEU A 568 -12.75 -29.77 -38.28
CA LEU A 568 -12.83 -29.02 -37.03
C LEU A 568 -11.48 -28.37 -36.74
N ARG A 569 -11.51 -27.10 -36.35
CA ARG A 569 -10.33 -26.38 -35.88
C ARG A 569 -10.26 -26.47 -34.37
N LEU A 570 -9.27 -27.20 -33.87
CA LEU A 570 -8.94 -27.21 -32.45
C LEU A 570 -8.32 -25.88 -32.06
N GLY A 571 -8.60 -25.42 -30.84
CA GLY A 571 -7.96 -24.23 -30.30
C GLY A 571 -6.46 -24.43 -30.03
N PRO A 572 -5.69 -23.33 -29.95
CA PRO A 572 -4.25 -23.36 -29.68
C PRO A 572 -3.91 -23.72 -28.22
N GLY A 573 -4.91 -23.97 -27.36
CA GLY A 573 -4.75 -24.17 -25.92
C GLY A 573 -5.33 -23.01 -25.11
N VAL A 574 -5.16 -23.08 -23.79
CA VAL A 574 -5.71 -22.10 -22.83
C VAL A 574 -4.79 -20.88 -22.61
N ARG A 575 -3.50 -21.01 -22.96
CA ARG A 575 -2.54 -19.90 -22.87
C ARG A 575 -2.71 -18.95 -24.05
N GLN A 576 -3.10 -17.72 -23.76
CA GLN A 576 -2.96 -16.58 -24.68
C GLN A 576 -1.87 -15.69 -24.11
N ASP A 577 -0.78 -15.49 -24.84
CA ASP A 577 0.19 -14.43 -24.55
C ASP A 577 -0.54 -13.09 -24.72
N LYS A 578 -1.16 -12.60 -23.64
CA LYS A 578 -1.67 -11.25 -23.61
C LYS A 578 -0.45 -10.35 -23.58
N THR A 579 -0.19 -9.65 -24.68
CA THR A 579 0.79 -8.56 -24.70
C THR A 579 0.39 -7.56 -23.61
N SER A 580 1.25 -7.38 -22.62
CA SER A 580 1.02 -6.51 -21.47
C SER A 580 0.63 -5.11 -21.97
N PRO A 581 -0.58 -4.63 -21.65
CA PRO A 581 -1.02 -3.32 -22.09
C PRO A 581 -0.26 -2.26 -21.28
N GLY A 582 0.77 -1.65 -21.86
CA GLY A 582 1.43 -0.53 -21.21
C GLY A 582 2.82 -0.21 -21.75
N THR A 583 3.21 1.05 -21.58
CA THR A 583 4.62 1.43 -21.57
C THR A 583 5.24 1.03 -20.22
N PRO A 584 6.50 0.54 -20.16
CA PRO A 584 7.16 0.14 -18.91
C PRO A 584 7.20 1.20 -17.79
N ALA A 585 6.90 2.46 -18.11
CA ALA A 585 6.95 3.59 -17.20
C ALA A 585 5.70 3.80 -16.33
N ILE A 586 4.55 3.18 -16.63
CA ILE A 586 3.30 3.41 -15.89
C ILE A 586 2.94 2.14 -15.11
N PRO A 587 2.76 2.20 -13.78
CA PRO A 587 2.27 1.06 -13.00
C PRO A 587 0.94 0.54 -13.54
N ALA A 588 0.90 -0.75 -13.84
CA ALA A 588 -0.30 -1.43 -14.33
C ALA A 588 -0.43 -2.80 -13.67
N ALA A 589 -1.67 -3.24 -13.44
CA ALA A 589 -1.99 -4.53 -12.82
C ALA A 589 -1.64 -5.73 -13.73
N THR A 590 -0.33 -5.99 -13.86
CA THR A 590 0.30 -6.95 -14.78
C THR A 590 1.16 -7.93 -13.99
N HIS A 591 1.48 -9.08 -14.58
CA HIS A 591 2.34 -10.07 -13.93
C HIS A 591 3.77 -9.55 -13.73
N GLU A 592 4.27 -8.74 -14.65
CA GLU A 592 5.58 -8.09 -14.58
C GLU A 592 5.66 -7.14 -13.38
N PHE A 593 4.61 -6.32 -13.19
CA PHE A 593 4.53 -5.45 -12.02
C PHE A 593 4.39 -6.27 -10.72
N ALA A 594 3.60 -7.36 -10.75
CA ALA A 594 3.49 -8.27 -9.61
C ALA A 594 4.85 -8.85 -9.20
N ALA A 595 5.67 -9.27 -10.18
CA ALA A 595 7.02 -9.79 -9.94
C ALA A 595 7.91 -8.75 -9.25
N LEU A 596 7.85 -7.48 -9.67
CA LEU A 596 8.58 -6.39 -9.01
C LEU A 596 8.11 -6.19 -7.57
N CYS A 597 6.80 -6.19 -7.33
CA CYS A 597 6.26 -6.08 -5.98
C CYS A 597 6.72 -7.22 -5.08
N LEU A 598 6.66 -8.46 -5.56
CA LEU A 598 7.07 -9.64 -4.79
C LEU A 598 8.56 -9.64 -4.50
N LYS A 599 9.39 -9.20 -5.45
CA LYS A 599 10.84 -9.00 -5.25
C LYS A 599 11.10 -7.97 -4.15
N ASN A 600 10.41 -6.81 -4.18
CA ASN A 600 10.52 -5.79 -3.14
C ASN A 600 10.10 -6.35 -1.77
N ALA A 601 9.02 -7.13 -1.72
CA ALA A 601 8.56 -7.75 -0.49
C ALA A 601 9.60 -8.73 0.10
N LEU A 602 10.25 -9.55 -0.72
CA LEU A 602 11.31 -10.46 -0.29
C LEU A 602 12.57 -9.72 0.18
N LEU A 603 12.94 -8.62 -0.48
CA LEU A 603 14.11 -7.81 -0.09
C LEU A 603 13.93 -7.11 1.27
N ILE A 604 12.68 -6.82 1.65
CA ILE A 604 12.38 -6.18 2.94
C ILE A 604 12.31 -7.21 4.07
N LEU A 605 11.93 -8.46 3.78
CA LEU A 605 11.81 -9.50 4.79
C LEU A 605 13.17 -10.13 5.10
N PRO A 606 13.43 -10.50 6.38
CA PRO A 606 14.62 -11.28 6.71
C PRO A 606 14.57 -12.66 6.02
N ASP A 607 15.75 -13.18 5.68
CA ASP A 607 15.88 -14.47 4.99
C ASP A 607 15.58 -15.67 5.88
N ASP A 608 15.95 -15.59 7.17
CA ASP A 608 15.63 -16.57 8.19
C ASP A 608 14.88 -15.93 9.37
N PRO A 609 13.54 -15.87 9.32
CA PRO A 609 12.74 -15.29 10.40
C PRO A 609 12.62 -16.18 11.64
N GLY A 610 13.22 -17.39 11.65
CA GLY A 610 13.05 -18.39 12.70
C GLY A 610 14.32 -19.15 13.11
N GLY A 611 15.50 -18.74 12.64
CA GLY A 611 16.77 -19.31 13.07
C GLY A 611 16.98 -19.05 14.56
N GLU A 612 17.15 -20.12 15.34
CA GLU A 612 17.54 -20.06 16.75
C GLU A 612 18.99 -19.58 16.97
N ASP A 613 19.71 -19.16 15.93
CA ASP A 613 21.11 -18.77 16.01
C ASP A 613 21.32 -17.27 15.73
N SER A 614 21.18 -16.47 16.78
CA SER A 614 22.10 -15.36 17.00
C SER A 614 22.95 -15.73 18.21
N GLN A 615 24.21 -16.03 17.92
CA GLN A 615 25.24 -16.51 18.82
C GLN A 615 25.12 -15.90 20.22
N GLN A 616 25.05 -16.78 21.22
CA GLN A 616 25.42 -16.50 22.59
C GLN A 616 26.81 -15.84 22.58
N GLN A 617 26.85 -14.51 22.70
CA GLN A 617 27.95 -13.89 23.43
C GLN A 617 27.69 -14.22 24.89
N GLU A 618 28.44 -15.19 25.41
CA GLU A 618 28.60 -15.40 26.84
C GLU A 618 29.08 -14.09 27.46
N GLY A 619 28.15 -13.36 28.05
CA GLY A 619 28.35 -12.17 28.85
C GLY A 619 27.29 -12.19 29.93
N ASP A 620 27.68 -12.67 31.10
CA ASP A 620 26.92 -12.70 32.34
C ASP A 620 26.44 -11.29 32.70
N ASP A 621 25.14 -11.00 32.51
CA ASP A 621 24.42 -10.06 33.36
C ASP A 621 22.90 -10.29 33.30
N SER A 622 22.27 -10.18 34.46
CA SER A 622 20.88 -10.50 34.69
C SER A 622 19.92 -9.51 33.99
N SER A 623 18.74 -9.98 33.63
CA SER A 623 17.52 -9.19 33.30
C SER A 623 17.25 -8.69 31.86
N LYS A 624 17.62 -9.42 30.80
CA LYS A 624 17.05 -9.16 29.45
C LYS A 624 15.87 -10.09 29.16
N LEU A 625 14.67 -9.52 28.97
CA LEU A 625 13.54 -10.22 28.35
C LEU A 625 13.98 -10.79 26.98
N PRO A 626 13.45 -11.94 26.52
CA PRO A 626 13.74 -12.44 25.19
C PRO A 626 13.39 -11.37 24.15
N GLU A 627 14.35 -10.97 23.33
CA GLU A 627 14.19 -9.94 22.32
C GLU A 627 13.16 -10.41 21.28
N ILE A 628 11.94 -9.86 21.34
CA ILE A 628 10.88 -10.23 20.41
C ILE A 628 11.19 -9.54 19.09
N LEU A 629 11.62 -10.28 18.07
CA LEU A 629 11.81 -9.71 16.75
C LEU A 629 10.49 -9.12 16.22
N LEU A 630 10.42 -7.78 16.17
CA LEU A 630 9.30 -7.01 15.64
C LEU A 630 9.71 -6.30 14.35
N VAL A 631 9.15 -6.76 13.23
CA VAL A 631 9.37 -6.13 11.92
C VAL A 631 8.32 -5.06 11.69
N ALA A 632 8.74 -3.80 11.59
CA ALA A 632 7.85 -2.67 11.31
C ALA A 632 7.11 -2.86 9.98
N ALA A 633 5.82 -2.56 9.95
CA ALA A 633 4.97 -2.75 8.78
C ALA A 633 3.89 -1.66 8.66
N PRO A 634 4.27 -0.37 8.54
CA PRO A 634 3.35 0.75 8.55
C PRO A 634 2.32 0.69 7.40
N PRO A 635 1.08 1.16 7.56
CA PRO A 635 0.56 1.85 8.73
C PRO A 635 0.08 0.92 9.86
N GLY A 636 0.15 -0.41 9.67
CA GLY A 636 -0.28 -1.39 10.68
C GLY A 636 0.77 -1.66 11.76
N ASN A 637 0.36 -2.33 12.84
CA ASN A 637 1.27 -2.76 13.91
C ASN A 637 2.42 -3.64 13.38
N PRO A 638 3.58 -3.66 14.08
CA PRO A 638 4.68 -4.54 13.76
C PRO A 638 4.29 -6.02 13.72
N MET A 639 5.01 -6.79 12.93
CA MET A 639 4.82 -8.23 12.76
C MET A 639 5.80 -8.98 13.67
N ARG A 640 5.31 -10.03 14.31
CA ARG A 640 6.14 -11.02 15.02
C ARG A 640 6.82 -11.95 14.02
N ALA A 641 7.91 -12.59 14.42
CA ALA A 641 8.61 -13.62 13.65
C ALA A 641 7.67 -14.66 12.98
N THR A 642 6.63 -15.12 13.68
CA THR A 642 5.66 -16.08 13.12
C THR A 642 4.82 -15.51 11.97
N GLU A 643 4.43 -14.24 12.06
CA GLU A 643 3.69 -13.55 11.00
C GLU A 643 4.61 -13.26 9.82
N VAL A 644 5.87 -12.91 10.07
CA VAL A 644 6.92 -12.70 9.05
C VAL A 644 7.15 -13.99 8.27
N ALA A 645 7.30 -15.14 8.95
CA ALA A 645 7.46 -16.44 8.32
C ALA A 645 6.24 -16.83 7.46
N SER A 646 5.02 -16.63 7.97
CA SER A 646 3.78 -16.90 7.22
C SER A 646 3.63 -16.00 5.98
N LEU A 647 4.00 -14.71 6.12
CA LEU A 647 4.01 -13.76 5.02
C LEU A 647 5.03 -14.16 3.95
N ARG A 648 6.23 -14.59 4.36
CA ARG A 648 7.28 -15.08 3.45
C ARG A 648 6.80 -16.28 2.64
N CYS A 649 6.11 -17.24 3.25
CA CYS A 649 5.51 -18.38 2.55
C CYS A 649 4.49 -17.92 1.49
N SER A 650 3.63 -16.97 1.83
CA SER A 650 2.65 -16.42 0.89
C SER A 650 3.31 -15.70 -0.29
N ILE A 651 4.36 -14.92 -0.03
CA ILE A 651 5.13 -14.22 -1.06
C ILE A 651 5.85 -15.23 -1.98
N LEU A 652 6.52 -16.24 -1.43
CA LEU A 652 7.20 -17.25 -2.24
C LEU A 652 6.24 -18.05 -3.12
N ALA A 653 5.06 -18.40 -2.60
CA ALA A 653 4.02 -19.05 -3.40
C ALA A 653 3.53 -18.16 -4.55
N ALA A 654 3.27 -16.87 -4.28
CA ALA A 654 2.90 -15.91 -5.30
C ALA A 654 4.03 -15.67 -6.32
N SER A 655 5.30 -15.62 -5.88
CA SER A 655 6.47 -15.46 -6.75
C SER A 655 6.64 -16.64 -7.70
N ALA A 656 6.46 -17.88 -7.20
CA ALA A 656 6.50 -19.07 -8.04
C ALA A 656 5.39 -19.02 -9.10
N TYR A 657 4.15 -18.72 -8.71
CA TYR A 657 3.02 -18.57 -9.63
C TYR A 657 3.26 -17.50 -10.70
N VAL A 658 3.64 -16.27 -10.30
CA VAL A 658 3.88 -15.16 -11.23
C VAL A 658 5.02 -15.48 -12.19
N SER A 659 6.09 -16.14 -11.71
CA SER A 659 7.21 -16.55 -12.56
C SER A 659 6.79 -17.59 -13.62
N LEU A 660 5.90 -18.54 -13.26
CA LEU A 660 5.29 -19.46 -14.22
C LEU A 660 4.47 -18.72 -15.28
N CYS A 661 3.68 -17.74 -14.87
CA CYS A 661 2.90 -16.90 -15.80
C CYS A 661 3.77 -16.08 -16.75
N LEU A 662 4.96 -15.68 -16.31
CA LEU A 662 5.96 -14.96 -17.11
C LEU A 662 6.87 -15.89 -17.93
N ASN A 663 6.66 -17.22 -17.86
CA ASN A 663 7.50 -18.23 -18.49
C ASN A 663 8.97 -18.25 -18.00
N ASP A 664 9.26 -17.68 -16.82
CA ASP A 664 10.56 -17.82 -16.16
C ASP A 664 10.55 -19.07 -15.25
N TYR A 665 10.68 -20.23 -15.89
CA TYR A 665 10.61 -21.52 -15.20
C TYR A 665 11.79 -21.74 -14.24
N THR A 666 12.94 -21.12 -14.52
CA THR A 666 14.10 -21.17 -13.63
C THR A 666 13.83 -20.48 -12.30
N LEU A 667 13.27 -19.26 -12.36
CA LEU A 667 12.94 -18.49 -11.17
C LEU A 667 11.74 -19.10 -10.43
N ALA A 668 10.74 -19.61 -11.16
CA ALA A 668 9.62 -20.35 -10.58
C ALA A 668 10.09 -21.55 -9.75
N LEU A 669 11.01 -22.35 -10.30
CA LEU A 669 11.60 -23.49 -9.61
C LEU A 669 12.33 -23.08 -8.33
N GLN A 670 13.14 -22.01 -8.38
CA GLN A 670 13.85 -21.49 -7.21
C GLN A 670 12.89 -21.03 -6.11
N HIS A 671 11.82 -20.31 -6.46
CA HIS A 671 10.83 -19.86 -5.49
C HIS A 671 10.05 -21.02 -4.86
N ALA A 672 9.65 -22.01 -5.66
CA ALA A 672 8.96 -23.19 -5.18
C ALA A 672 9.85 -24.05 -4.26
N ASP A 673 11.14 -24.19 -4.56
CA ASP A 673 12.12 -24.87 -3.70
C ASP A 673 12.30 -24.15 -2.37
N LYS A 674 12.50 -22.83 -2.40
CA LYS A 674 12.57 -22.00 -1.18
C LYS A 674 11.29 -22.08 -0.35
N LEU A 675 10.12 -22.16 -0.99
CA LEU A 675 8.83 -22.33 -0.32
C LEU A 675 8.76 -23.68 0.40
N LEU A 676 9.05 -24.78 -0.30
CA LEU A 676 8.94 -26.14 0.27
C LEU A 676 9.95 -26.40 1.40
N LYS A 677 11.03 -25.63 1.48
CA LYS A 677 12.00 -25.65 2.58
C LYS A 677 11.56 -24.88 3.82
N GLN A 678 10.46 -24.12 3.77
CA GLN A 678 9.97 -23.37 4.94
C GLN A 678 9.39 -24.32 6.01
N PRO A 679 9.66 -24.10 7.31
CA PRO A 679 9.28 -25.04 8.37
C PRO A 679 7.77 -25.05 8.69
N LYS A 680 7.04 -23.98 8.38
CA LYS A 680 5.62 -23.79 8.75
C LYS A 680 4.76 -23.47 7.53
N LEU A 681 4.53 -24.47 6.68
CA LEU A 681 3.67 -24.37 5.50
C LEU A 681 2.23 -24.78 5.81
N THR A 682 1.26 -24.07 5.24
CA THR A 682 -0.12 -24.55 5.19
C THR A 682 -0.26 -25.70 4.19
N GLY A 683 -1.30 -26.53 4.33
CA GLY A 683 -1.59 -27.60 3.37
C GLY A 683 -1.73 -27.07 1.94
N ALA A 684 -2.44 -25.95 1.76
CA ALA A 684 -2.56 -25.27 0.49
C ALA A 684 -1.22 -24.80 -0.09
N GLN A 685 -0.34 -24.20 0.73
CA GLN A 685 0.98 -23.75 0.27
C GLN A 685 1.88 -24.92 -0.14
N LYS A 686 1.86 -26.02 0.62
CA LYS A 686 2.62 -27.23 0.27
C LYS A 686 2.13 -27.83 -1.04
N TYR A 687 0.80 -27.95 -1.19
CA TYR A 687 0.16 -28.41 -2.43
C TYR A 687 0.55 -27.54 -3.63
N LEU A 688 0.45 -26.22 -3.52
CA LEU A 688 0.84 -25.29 -4.57
C LEU A 688 2.34 -25.34 -4.87
N GLY A 689 3.18 -25.46 -3.84
CA GLY A 689 4.63 -25.57 -4.00
C GLY A 689 5.03 -26.76 -4.87
N HIS A 690 4.46 -27.94 -4.61
CA HIS A 690 4.68 -29.12 -5.43
C HIS A 690 4.14 -28.97 -6.86
N LEU A 691 2.94 -28.41 -7.02
CA LEU A 691 2.34 -28.19 -8.34
C LEU A 691 3.18 -27.23 -9.19
N TYR A 692 3.59 -26.09 -8.63
CA TYR A 692 4.39 -25.09 -9.32
C TYR A 692 5.80 -25.59 -9.65
N MET A 693 6.41 -26.33 -8.72
CA MET A 693 7.70 -26.98 -8.94
C MET A 693 7.62 -28.01 -10.07
N ALA A 694 6.56 -28.83 -10.11
CA ALA A 694 6.36 -29.80 -11.18
C ALA A 694 6.18 -29.15 -12.55
N GLU A 695 5.35 -28.10 -12.66
CA GLU A 695 5.16 -27.36 -13.92
C GLU A 695 6.48 -26.77 -14.41
N ALA A 696 7.27 -26.14 -13.53
CA ALA A 696 8.58 -25.60 -13.86
C ALA A 696 9.56 -26.69 -14.33
N LEU A 697 9.63 -27.83 -13.64
CA LEU A 697 10.51 -28.95 -14.00
C LEU A 697 10.15 -29.55 -15.36
N VAL A 698 8.86 -29.77 -15.62
CA VAL A 698 8.39 -30.27 -16.93
C VAL A 698 8.74 -29.28 -18.05
N ALA A 699 8.55 -27.98 -17.82
CA ALA A 699 8.90 -26.94 -18.80
C ALA A 699 10.42 -26.81 -19.04
N LEU A 700 11.24 -27.21 -18.07
CA LEU A 700 12.70 -27.29 -18.17
C LEU A 700 13.22 -28.65 -18.68
N ASP A 701 12.33 -29.49 -19.23
CA ASP A 701 12.63 -30.84 -19.74
C ASP A 701 13.16 -31.83 -18.67
N ARG A 702 12.96 -31.51 -17.39
CA ARG A 702 13.26 -32.38 -16.23
C ARG A 702 12.03 -33.16 -15.82
N ILE A 703 11.42 -33.87 -16.77
CA ILE A 703 10.10 -34.48 -16.62
C ILE A 703 10.08 -35.55 -15.51
N ALA A 704 11.16 -36.33 -15.37
CA ALA A 704 11.27 -37.37 -14.34
C ALA A 704 11.21 -36.79 -12.92
N ASP A 705 11.88 -35.66 -12.68
CA ASP A 705 11.83 -34.94 -11.40
C ASP A 705 10.44 -34.35 -11.18
N GLY A 706 9.83 -33.77 -12.22
CA GLY A 706 8.48 -33.23 -12.17
C GLY A 706 7.42 -34.28 -11.78
N ILE A 707 7.53 -35.50 -12.30
CA ILE A 707 6.65 -36.62 -11.96
C ILE A 707 6.68 -36.94 -10.45
N GLN A 708 7.85 -36.85 -9.80
CA GLN A 708 7.95 -37.12 -8.35
C GLN A 708 7.11 -36.14 -7.53
N HIS A 709 7.07 -34.87 -7.95
CA HIS A 709 6.27 -33.83 -7.29
C HIS A 709 4.77 -33.89 -7.60
N LEU A 710 4.37 -34.62 -8.65
CA LEU A 710 2.96 -34.84 -9.01
C LEU A 710 2.34 -36.08 -8.35
N ASN A 711 3.06 -36.74 -7.43
CA ASN A 711 2.53 -37.86 -6.67
C ASN A 711 1.33 -37.41 -5.80
N PRO A 712 0.12 -37.97 -6.01
CA PRO A 712 -1.06 -37.62 -5.21
C PRO A 712 -0.88 -37.83 -3.70
N ASP A 713 0.00 -38.74 -3.26
CA ASP A 713 0.24 -38.99 -1.83
C ASP A 713 0.92 -37.84 -1.09
N LEU A 714 1.55 -36.91 -1.82
CA LEU A 714 2.11 -35.69 -1.23
C LEU A 714 1.02 -34.75 -0.71
N VAL A 715 -0.24 -34.92 -1.15
CA VAL A 715 -1.38 -34.10 -0.73
C VAL A 715 -2.02 -34.70 0.52
N THR A 716 -1.62 -34.17 1.68
CA THR A 716 -2.17 -34.57 2.99
C THR A 716 -3.31 -33.67 3.45
N ASP A 717 -3.28 -32.39 3.08
CA ASP A 717 -4.23 -31.35 3.46
C ASP A 717 -4.21 -30.22 2.42
N VAL A 718 -5.29 -29.45 2.33
CA VAL A 718 -5.42 -28.25 1.47
C VAL A 718 -5.97 -27.04 2.25
N ALA A 719 -5.86 -27.02 3.58
CA ALA A 719 -6.23 -25.87 4.38
C ALA A 719 -5.34 -24.66 4.05
N THR A 720 -5.96 -23.49 4.02
CA THR A 720 -5.30 -22.20 3.75
C THR A 720 -4.77 -21.51 5.01
N MET A 721 -5.10 -22.05 6.18
CA MET A 721 -4.66 -21.57 7.48
C MET A 721 -3.86 -22.67 8.19
N LEU A 722 -2.88 -22.28 8.99
CA LEU A 722 -2.20 -23.23 9.88
C LEU A 722 -3.21 -23.73 10.93
N PRO A 723 -3.13 -25.01 11.35
CA PRO A 723 -3.90 -25.49 12.48
C PRO A 723 -3.63 -24.58 13.68
N GLU A 724 -4.68 -24.07 14.33
CA GLU A 724 -4.50 -23.34 15.57
C GLU A 724 -3.78 -24.27 16.55
N GLN A 725 -2.53 -23.95 16.91
CA GLN A 725 -1.99 -24.47 18.15
C GLN A 725 -2.98 -24.05 19.21
N LYS A 726 -3.61 -25.03 19.88
CA LYS A 726 -4.32 -24.80 21.12
C LYS A 726 -3.29 -24.21 22.08
N VAL A 727 -3.14 -22.89 22.07
CA VAL A 727 -2.63 -22.18 23.22
C VAL A 727 -3.60 -22.59 24.31
N ASP A 728 -3.11 -23.32 25.31
CA ASP A 728 -3.91 -23.74 26.44
C ASP A 728 -4.81 -22.56 26.85
N PRO A 729 -6.14 -22.73 26.82
CA PRO A 729 -6.99 -21.77 27.48
C PRO A 729 -6.63 -21.90 28.96
N ASP A 730 -5.71 -21.05 29.40
CA ASP A 730 -5.30 -20.90 30.79
C ASP A 730 -6.58 -20.98 31.64
N LYS A 731 -6.65 -22.03 32.46
CA LYS A 731 -7.78 -22.34 33.33
C LYS A 731 -7.87 -21.28 34.45
N SER A 732 -8.20 -20.04 34.12
CA SER A 732 -8.53 -19.00 35.10
C SER A 732 -9.15 -17.75 34.45
N ASP A 733 -10.25 -17.91 33.72
CA ASP A 733 -11.22 -16.81 33.53
C ASP A 733 -12.64 -17.33 33.82
N LYS A 734 -12.84 -17.91 35.01
CA LYS A 734 -14.17 -18.07 35.61
C LYS A 734 -14.61 -16.70 36.14
N GLY A 735 -14.96 -15.79 35.24
CA GLY A 735 -15.39 -14.44 35.59
C GLY A 735 -16.33 -13.81 34.58
N ASP A 736 -16.15 -14.08 33.29
CA ASP A 736 -17.08 -13.62 32.25
C ASP A 736 -17.91 -14.81 31.77
N LYS A 737 -19.20 -14.85 32.15
CA LYS A 737 -20.19 -15.70 31.47
C LYS A 737 -20.16 -15.32 29.98
N LEU A 738 -19.50 -16.12 29.16
CA LEU A 738 -19.74 -16.11 27.72
C LEU A 738 -21.21 -16.45 27.50
N ASP A 739 -21.97 -15.51 26.92
CA ASP A 739 -23.27 -15.80 26.35
C ASP A 739 -23.13 -16.97 25.38
N LYS A 740 -23.77 -18.09 25.72
CA LYS A 740 -23.78 -19.33 24.95
C LYS A 740 -24.75 -19.28 23.76
N SER A 741 -25.04 -18.09 23.22
CA SER A 741 -25.99 -17.91 22.12
C SER A 741 -25.33 -17.74 20.73
N ASP A 742 -24.01 -17.63 20.63
CA ASP A 742 -23.30 -17.45 19.35
C ASP A 742 -22.48 -18.71 18.95
N LYS A 743 -23.04 -19.92 19.12
CA LYS A 743 -22.48 -21.19 18.59
C LYS A 743 -23.19 -21.69 17.33
N GLU A 744 -23.87 -20.81 16.62
CA GLU A 744 -24.38 -21.06 15.27
C GLU A 744 -23.68 -20.11 14.29
N ASP A 745 -22.49 -20.53 13.88
CA ASP A 745 -21.94 -20.34 12.55
C ASP A 745 -20.61 -21.11 12.56
N GLN A 746 -20.64 -22.35 12.07
CA GLN A 746 -19.41 -22.90 11.51
C GLN A 746 -18.87 -21.87 10.51
N PRO A 747 -17.55 -21.67 10.38
CA PRO A 747 -16.99 -20.74 9.41
C PRO A 747 -17.17 -21.34 8.01
N GLU A 748 -18.40 -21.35 7.49
CA GLU A 748 -18.63 -21.42 6.06
C GLU A 748 -17.89 -20.26 5.42
N ALA A 749 -17.33 -20.51 4.25
CA ALA A 749 -16.43 -19.67 3.47
C ALA A 749 -17.01 -18.30 3.00
N LYS A 750 -17.98 -17.71 3.71
CA LYS A 750 -18.47 -16.35 3.53
C LYS A 750 -17.45 -15.37 4.10
N GLY A 751 -16.37 -15.10 3.35
CA GLY A 751 -15.44 -14.03 3.71
C GLY A 751 -13.97 -14.21 3.36
N CYS A 752 -13.56 -15.35 2.79
CA CYS A 752 -12.26 -15.50 2.15
C CYS A 752 -12.16 -14.55 0.94
N LEU A 753 -10.94 -14.09 0.62
CA LEU A 753 -10.68 -13.19 -0.51
C LEU A 753 -11.38 -13.68 -1.79
N TYR A 754 -11.32 -15.00 -2.02
CA TYR A 754 -12.06 -15.75 -3.01
C TYR A 754 -12.32 -17.18 -2.49
N PRO A 755 -13.35 -17.90 -2.96
CA PRO A 755 -13.53 -19.32 -2.66
C PRO A 755 -12.34 -20.14 -3.16
N TRP A 756 -11.49 -20.56 -2.24
CA TRP A 756 -10.39 -21.49 -2.50
C TRP A 756 -10.90 -22.81 -3.09
N SER A 757 -10.17 -23.31 -4.08
CA SER A 757 -10.41 -24.58 -4.76
C SER A 757 -9.03 -25.19 -5.07
N PRO A 758 -8.79 -26.47 -4.74
CA PRO A 758 -9.74 -27.50 -4.26
C PRO A 758 -10.11 -27.37 -2.76
N LYS A 759 -11.36 -27.72 -2.39
CA LYS A 759 -11.87 -27.64 -1.01
C LYS A 759 -11.50 -28.85 -0.14
N ASP A 760 -11.26 -29.99 -0.78
CA ASP A 760 -10.99 -31.26 -0.12
C ASP A 760 -9.72 -31.91 -0.70
N PRO A 761 -8.97 -32.70 0.11
CA PRO A 761 -7.76 -33.36 -0.35
C PRO A 761 -8.00 -34.34 -1.50
N MET A 762 -9.17 -34.98 -1.60
CA MET A 762 -9.45 -35.98 -2.65
C MET A 762 -9.48 -35.32 -4.03
N ARG A 763 -10.15 -34.17 -4.15
CA ARG A 763 -10.15 -33.37 -5.38
C ARG A 763 -8.78 -32.80 -5.70
N ALA A 764 -8.00 -32.42 -4.70
CA ALA A 764 -6.63 -31.97 -4.88
C ALA A 764 -5.71 -33.07 -5.42
N LYS A 765 -5.85 -34.30 -4.89
CA LYS A 765 -5.19 -35.51 -5.40
C LYS A 765 -5.56 -35.80 -6.86
N ALA A 766 -6.83 -35.67 -7.21
CA ALA A 766 -7.28 -35.82 -8.59
C ALA A 766 -6.66 -34.76 -9.53
N ILE A 767 -6.49 -33.52 -9.06
CA ILE A 767 -5.79 -32.48 -9.83
C ILE A 767 -4.29 -32.83 -9.98
N MET A 768 -3.63 -33.36 -8.95
CA MET A 768 -2.25 -33.87 -9.09
C MET A 768 -2.17 -34.98 -10.13
N GLN A 769 -3.11 -35.92 -10.09
CA GLN A 769 -3.16 -37.04 -11.01
C GLN A 769 -3.44 -36.61 -12.46
N TYR A 770 -4.31 -35.62 -12.66
CA TYR A 770 -4.53 -35.01 -13.97
C TYR A 770 -3.25 -34.35 -14.52
N ASN A 771 -2.51 -33.61 -13.69
CA ASN A 771 -1.23 -33.03 -14.11
C ASN A 771 -0.16 -34.10 -14.34
N LEU A 772 -0.18 -35.20 -13.57
CA LEU A 772 0.67 -36.38 -13.79
C LEU A 772 0.38 -37.02 -15.15
N ALA A 773 -0.89 -37.13 -15.55
CA ALA A 773 -1.26 -37.58 -16.89
C ALA A 773 -0.66 -36.68 -17.98
N THR A 774 -0.64 -35.37 -17.75
CA THR A 774 -0.02 -34.41 -18.67
C THR A 774 1.49 -34.65 -18.78
N ALA A 775 2.20 -34.83 -17.66
CA ALA A 775 3.64 -35.11 -17.66
C ALA A 775 3.98 -36.43 -18.38
N HIS A 776 3.19 -37.50 -18.16
CA HIS A 776 3.34 -38.75 -18.91
C HIS A 776 3.11 -38.57 -20.40
N ALA A 777 2.11 -37.78 -20.81
CA ALA A 777 1.84 -37.50 -22.21
C ALA A 777 3.01 -36.75 -22.87
N VAL A 778 3.62 -35.77 -22.18
CA VAL A 778 4.81 -35.05 -22.66
C VAL A 778 6.01 -35.99 -22.78
N ARG A 779 6.16 -36.95 -21.84
CA ARG A 779 7.22 -37.98 -21.88
C ARG A 779 7.00 -39.05 -22.97
N GLY A 780 5.82 -39.11 -23.59
CA GLY A 780 5.44 -40.13 -24.57
C GLY A 780 4.90 -41.43 -23.97
N GLU A 781 4.61 -41.46 -22.66
CA GLU A 781 4.04 -42.61 -21.95
C GLU A 781 2.50 -42.57 -22.01
N TYR A 782 1.93 -42.70 -23.23
CA TYR A 782 0.51 -42.44 -23.48
C TYR A 782 -0.44 -43.37 -22.70
N ASP A 783 -0.11 -44.65 -22.53
CA ASP A 783 -0.94 -45.59 -21.78
C ASP A 783 -1.17 -45.13 -20.33
N LYS A 784 -0.09 -44.71 -19.66
CA LYS A 784 -0.15 -44.16 -18.30
C LYS A 784 -0.88 -42.83 -18.27
N ALA A 785 -0.73 -42.00 -19.30
CA ALA A 785 -1.44 -40.74 -19.40
C ALA A 785 -2.96 -40.95 -19.49
N VAL A 786 -3.42 -41.90 -20.30
CA VAL A 786 -4.84 -42.24 -20.45
C VAL A 786 -5.42 -42.79 -19.15
N GLN A 787 -4.69 -43.70 -18.49
CA GLN A 787 -5.11 -44.26 -17.19
C GLN A 787 -5.31 -43.16 -16.14
N ASN A 788 -4.28 -42.33 -15.92
CA ASN A 788 -4.32 -41.25 -14.94
C ASN A 788 -5.40 -40.20 -15.25
N LEU A 789 -5.60 -39.88 -16.54
CA LEU A 789 -6.66 -38.96 -16.95
C LEU A 789 -8.05 -39.53 -16.69
N GLY A 790 -8.26 -40.83 -16.95
CA GLY A 790 -9.51 -41.52 -16.67
C GLY A 790 -9.86 -41.48 -15.19
N GLU A 791 -8.93 -41.90 -14.33
CA GLU A 791 -9.10 -41.92 -12.87
C GLU A 791 -9.37 -40.51 -12.29
N SER A 792 -8.60 -39.50 -12.71
CA SER A 792 -8.80 -38.12 -12.24
C SER A 792 -10.14 -37.52 -12.68
N SER A 793 -10.60 -37.81 -13.89
CA SER A 793 -11.83 -37.21 -14.46
C SER A 793 -13.09 -37.59 -13.67
N GLY A 794 -13.14 -38.79 -13.10
CA GLY A 794 -14.25 -39.25 -12.27
C GLY A 794 -14.39 -38.49 -10.96
N ILE A 795 -13.27 -38.02 -10.40
CA ILE A 795 -13.23 -37.33 -9.09
C ILE A 795 -13.39 -35.82 -9.24
N ILE A 796 -12.82 -35.21 -10.28
CA ILE A 796 -12.82 -33.75 -10.52
C ILE A 796 -14.24 -33.18 -10.71
N GLY A 797 -15.16 -34.01 -11.22
CA GLY A 797 -16.56 -33.68 -11.46
C GLY A 797 -16.80 -32.80 -12.68
N THR A 798 -17.96 -32.95 -13.32
CA THR A 798 -18.35 -32.16 -14.49
C THR A 798 -18.92 -30.79 -14.08
N PRO A 799 -18.73 -29.73 -14.88
CA PRO A 799 -17.95 -29.68 -16.12
C PRO A 799 -16.44 -29.74 -15.86
N LEU A 800 -15.73 -30.49 -16.71
CA LEU A 800 -14.27 -30.60 -16.65
C LEU A 800 -13.59 -29.30 -17.13
N PRO A 801 -12.40 -28.96 -16.61
CA PRO A 801 -11.59 -27.85 -17.13
C PRO A 801 -11.25 -28.01 -18.62
N ALA A 802 -11.14 -26.89 -19.35
CA ALA A 802 -10.80 -26.87 -20.78
C ALA A 802 -9.54 -27.69 -21.12
N GLN A 803 -8.52 -27.65 -20.26
CA GLN A 803 -7.26 -28.37 -20.45
C GLN A 803 -7.44 -29.89 -20.46
N MET A 804 -8.37 -30.44 -19.68
CA MET A 804 -8.64 -31.88 -19.69
C MET A 804 -9.21 -32.33 -21.04
N TYR A 805 -10.03 -31.50 -21.68
CA TYR A 805 -10.52 -31.77 -23.04
C TYR A 805 -9.40 -31.71 -24.08
N PHE A 806 -8.51 -30.72 -23.99
CA PHE A 806 -7.32 -30.66 -24.86
C PHE A 806 -6.46 -31.92 -24.72
N LEU A 807 -6.14 -32.32 -23.49
CA LEU A 807 -5.34 -33.52 -23.24
C LEU A 807 -6.03 -34.78 -23.73
N LYS A 808 -7.34 -34.94 -23.47
CA LYS A 808 -8.10 -36.11 -23.93
C LYS A 808 -8.12 -36.22 -25.45
N LEU A 809 -8.38 -35.11 -26.15
CA LEU A 809 -8.38 -35.08 -27.61
C LEU A 809 -6.99 -35.37 -28.17
N TYR A 810 -5.93 -34.82 -27.57
CA TYR A 810 -4.55 -35.11 -27.95
C TYR A 810 -4.24 -36.61 -27.84
N LEU A 811 -4.53 -37.22 -26.68
CA LEU A 811 -4.30 -38.65 -26.44
C LEU A 811 -5.10 -39.57 -27.37
N ASP A 812 -6.36 -39.21 -27.69
CA ASP A 812 -7.16 -40.00 -28.63
C ASP A 812 -6.66 -39.86 -30.07
N LEU A 813 -6.18 -38.68 -30.47
CA LEU A 813 -5.69 -38.45 -31.83
C LEU A 813 -4.32 -39.07 -32.07
N ILE A 814 -3.39 -38.97 -31.10
CA ILE A 814 -2.03 -39.49 -31.25
C ILE A 814 -2.00 -41.03 -31.31
N GLU A 815 -2.89 -41.69 -30.57
CA GLU A 815 -3.07 -43.14 -30.62
C GLU A 815 -3.98 -43.62 -31.76
N GLY A 816 -4.51 -42.72 -32.59
CA GLY A 816 -5.36 -43.07 -33.73
C GLY A 816 -6.80 -43.45 -33.36
N ARG A 817 -7.25 -43.24 -32.12
CA ARG A 817 -8.61 -43.48 -31.61
C ARG A 817 -9.61 -42.41 -32.08
N ARG A 818 -9.71 -42.20 -33.40
CA ARG A 818 -10.54 -41.16 -34.03
C ARG A 818 -12.02 -41.20 -33.61
N LYS A 819 -12.59 -42.40 -33.42
CA LYS A 819 -13.99 -42.57 -32.98
C LYS A 819 -14.21 -42.01 -31.57
N MET A 820 -13.26 -42.21 -30.65
CA MET A 820 -13.34 -41.69 -29.28
C MET A 820 -13.26 -40.17 -29.25
N ALA A 821 -12.33 -39.59 -30.01
CA ALA A 821 -12.24 -38.14 -30.17
C ALA A 821 -13.56 -37.53 -30.71
N GLN A 822 -14.19 -38.19 -31.69
CA GLN A 822 -15.50 -37.76 -32.21
C GLN A 822 -16.61 -37.84 -31.16
N ILE A 823 -16.62 -38.86 -30.30
CA ILE A 823 -17.60 -38.99 -29.21
C ILE A 823 -17.44 -37.82 -28.23
N VAL A 824 -16.21 -37.56 -27.75
CA VAL A 824 -15.93 -36.42 -26.86
C VAL A 824 -16.40 -35.10 -27.48
N ILE A 825 -16.16 -34.91 -28.77
CA ILE A 825 -16.59 -33.70 -29.49
C ILE A 825 -18.12 -33.60 -29.56
N LYS A 826 -18.82 -34.69 -29.88
CA LYS A 826 -20.29 -34.69 -29.98
C LYS A 826 -20.94 -34.43 -28.62
N ASP A 827 -20.44 -35.09 -27.58
CA ASP A 827 -21.05 -35.08 -26.25
C ASP A 827 -20.85 -33.74 -25.55
N HIS A 828 -19.70 -33.08 -25.77
CA HIS A 828 -19.35 -31.84 -25.05
C HIS A 828 -19.38 -30.58 -25.94
N PHE A 829 -19.32 -30.72 -27.26
CA PHE A 829 -19.23 -29.61 -28.22
C PHE A 829 -20.21 -29.77 -29.40
N GLY A 830 -21.34 -30.46 -29.19
CA GLY A 830 -22.37 -30.73 -30.21
C GLY A 830 -22.91 -29.49 -30.94
N HIS A 831 -22.91 -28.32 -30.31
CA HIS A 831 -23.34 -27.05 -30.92
C HIS A 831 -22.45 -26.58 -32.09
N VAL A 832 -21.17 -27.01 -32.13
CA VAL A 832 -20.24 -26.74 -33.26
C VAL A 832 -20.30 -27.85 -34.32
N THR A 833 -21.02 -28.93 -34.03
CA THR A 833 -21.20 -30.09 -34.89
C THR A 833 -22.69 -30.38 -35.06
N PRO A 834 -23.46 -29.54 -35.79
CA PRO A 834 -24.87 -29.82 -36.02
C PRO A 834 -25.02 -31.22 -36.62
N ASN A 835 -25.70 -32.08 -35.89
CA ASN A 835 -25.95 -33.46 -36.27
C ASN A 835 -26.73 -33.51 -37.58
N ARG A 836 -26.32 -34.39 -38.49
CA ARG A 836 -27.16 -34.90 -39.58
C ARG A 836 -28.31 -35.68 -38.94
N PHE A 837 -29.41 -35.03 -38.58
CA PHE A 837 -30.68 -35.70 -38.23
C PHE A 837 -31.87 -34.77 -38.49
N VAL A 838 -32.11 -34.43 -39.77
CA VAL A 838 -33.45 -34.10 -40.28
C VAL A 838 -33.59 -34.65 -41.72
N GLU A 839 -33.45 -35.96 -41.86
CA GLU A 839 -34.00 -36.71 -43.00
C GLU A 839 -35.01 -37.72 -42.42
N MET A 840 -36.05 -37.20 -41.76
CA MET A 840 -37.26 -37.96 -41.40
C MET A 840 -38.37 -36.95 -41.07
N LYS A 841 -38.81 -36.21 -42.10
CA LYS A 841 -40.13 -35.57 -42.23
C LYS A 841 -40.26 -34.85 -43.59
N MET A 842 -39.93 -35.56 -44.67
CA MET A 842 -40.48 -35.27 -46.01
C MET A 842 -41.56 -36.30 -46.25
N GLY A 843 -42.69 -36.13 -45.56
CA GLY A 843 -43.75 -37.13 -45.48
C GLY A 843 -45.03 -36.59 -44.87
N SER A 844 -45.41 -35.34 -45.16
CA SER A 844 -46.82 -34.95 -45.31
C SER A 844 -46.89 -33.53 -45.84
N LYS A 845 -47.66 -33.39 -46.92
CA LYS A 845 -48.01 -32.12 -47.56
C LYS A 845 -48.93 -31.30 -46.65
N THR A 846 -48.79 -29.97 -46.78
CA THR A 846 -49.85 -28.94 -46.76
C THR A 846 -50.80 -28.83 -45.55
N GLY A 847 -50.75 -27.69 -44.86
CA GLY A 847 -51.84 -27.22 -43.99
C GLY A 847 -51.46 -26.00 -43.14
N MET A 848 -51.74 -24.81 -43.65
CA MET A 848 -51.73 -23.53 -42.91
C MET A 848 -52.87 -23.49 -41.85
N PRO A 849 -52.93 -22.47 -40.96
CA PRO A 849 -53.11 -22.61 -39.52
C PRO A 849 -54.56 -22.38 -39.04
N ARG A 850 -54.86 -22.77 -37.79
CA ARG A 850 -55.92 -22.14 -37.01
C ARG A 850 -55.37 -21.55 -35.72
N ASN A 851 -55.46 -20.23 -35.66
CA ASN A 851 -55.54 -19.43 -34.45
C ASN A 851 -56.81 -19.82 -33.69
N ASP A 852 -56.71 -20.00 -32.38
CA ASP A 852 -57.79 -19.65 -31.46
C ASP A 852 -57.17 -19.04 -30.21
N ASN A 853 -57.28 -17.71 -30.11
CA ASN A 853 -57.33 -16.96 -28.87
C ASN A 853 -58.69 -16.24 -28.87
N GLY A 854 -59.52 -16.60 -27.90
CA GLY A 854 -60.60 -15.78 -27.32
C GLY A 854 -60.70 -16.23 -25.86
N MET A 855 -60.74 -15.39 -24.84
CA MET A 855 -61.42 -14.10 -24.68
C MET A 855 -60.69 -13.27 -23.59
N PRO A 856 -61.18 -12.06 -23.24
CA PRO A 856 -61.76 -10.99 -24.05
C PRO A 856 -60.74 -9.88 -24.35
#